data_AF-A0A6J0K6S3-F1
#
_entry.id   AF-A0A6J0K6S3-F1
#
_cell.length_a   1.000
_cell.length_b   1.000
_cell.length_c   1.000
_cell.angle_alpha   90.00
_cell.angle_beta   90.00
_cell.angle_gamma   90.00
#
_symmetry.space_group_name_H-M   'P 1'
#
loop_
_entity.id
_entity.type
_entity.pdbx_description
1 polymer ?
#
loop_
_entity_poly.entity_id
_entity_poly.type
_entity_poly.pdbx_seq_one_letter_code
_entity_poly.pdbx_strand_id
1 'polypeptide(L)'
;MHQSQTHVLLLKPLQVGGTRAVITVPGKVSHARLIPMSLKGEIPSSFGSLSHLMQLDLSHNELRGEIPSSIGNLSRLTVLDLSMNGLIGEVPPSIGNLNQLKVMSFQSNNLSGNIPSSFANLNKLSELSLRDNQFSGGDFSLILPNLTSLSQLYLNNNHLKSTLPYNMSGLHNLVDFDASENSFVGIVPTSLFTIPSLKEVSLKGNQFKGPLEFGNASSEFYFLELCYNNFYGPIPEHKTGLLKLQILDLSHNSFTGSIPGSISKLVSLNDLDLSYNKLEGQVPSFLWGLESFTLSHNSFSSVEEVLQVVVNGSRSGSVSFLAPIFCNFDLGSNSLRGLFPRQICTCTSLYFLDLSNNHFTGSIPSCLMNCTAYVHIINLRNNSLRGFLPDIFTNATSLRSLDVSHNQLAGKLPKSLINCKSMEYLSLKENKFKDTFPSWLSSLGLLRVLFLRSNALYGPISSHLGFPSLRVIDISNNSFNGTLPQDYFVNWREMSTVWVEGLGFMPDHTMGDDNMYTTYIGKVYIYKDSMDMVYKGVVTEFPQIFLGYKAIDFSGNKFTGQIPKSIGFLKDLRHVNFSRNAFTGSIPSSLANITNLEALDLSHNKLSGTIPRDLARLSFLSYVDFSHNFLQGPVPRSTQIQTQNCSSFEDNPGLYGLEEICGEIHVPDPTSGNSQQSEEFSSEESEEVLNWIAAAVAYGPGVFCGLVIGYIFFTSHKHIWFMEKFGGIIKVR
;
A
#
# COMPACT_ATOMS: atom_id res chain seq x y z
N MET A 1 -13.89 52.16 39.83
CA MET A 1 -13.92 51.81 38.40
C MET A 1 -12.50 51.98 37.84
N HIS A 2 -11.69 50.91 37.81
CA HIS A 2 -10.39 50.92 37.14
C HIS A 2 -10.49 50.04 35.89
N GLN A 3 -10.50 50.68 34.72
CA GLN A 3 -10.33 50.01 33.44
C GLN A 3 -8.87 49.56 33.30
N SER A 4 -8.67 48.25 33.31
CA SER A 4 -7.41 47.61 32.89
C SER A 4 -7.26 47.82 31.38
N GLN A 5 -6.37 48.72 30.96
CA GLN A 5 -5.94 48.82 29.57
C GLN A 5 -5.12 47.56 29.21
N THR A 6 -5.70 46.70 28.36
CA THR A 6 -5.00 45.56 27.74
C THR A 6 -4.05 46.11 26.68
N HIS A 7 -2.74 46.03 26.91
CA HIS A 7 -1.73 46.38 25.90
C HIS A 7 -1.34 45.12 25.12
N VAL A 8 -1.73 45.07 23.85
CA VAL A 8 -1.31 44.07 22.87
C VAL A 8 -0.05 44.58 22.17
N LEU A 9 1.04 43.81 22.22
CA LEU A 9 2.25 44.12 21.44
C LEU A 9 2.09 43.62 20.00
N LEU A 10 1.95 44.56 19.05
CA LEU A 10 2.23 44.34 17.64
C LEU A 10 3.70 44.62 17.40
N LEU A 11 4.55 43.58 17.40
CA LEU A 11 5.96 43.73 17.03
C LEU A 11 6.08 43.77 15.51
N LYS A 12 6.44 44.93 14.95
CA LYS A 12 6.89 45.05 13.55
C LYS A 12 8.21 44.27 13.34
N PRO A 13 8.50 43.79 12.11
CA PRO A 13 9.34 42.61 11.88
C PRO A 13 10.76 42.71 12.45
N LEU A 14 11.16 41.67 13.17
CA LEU A 14 12.54 41.36 13.52
C LEU A 14 13.28 40.85 12.26
N GLN A 15 13.74 41.83 11.48
CA GLN A 15 14.75 41.80 10.41
C GLN A 15 14.71 40.81 9.23
N VAL A 16 14.62 41.41 8.06
CA VAL A 16 15.35 41.01 6.85
C VAL A 16 16.77 41.62 6.92
N GLY A 17 17.80 40.82 7.24
CA GLY A 17 19.21 41.18 7.01
C GLY A 17 20.01 41.85 8.14
N GLY A 18 20.47 41.07 9.12
CA GLY A 18 21.74 41.30 9.86
C GLY A 18 21.89 42.56 10.74
N THR A 19 21.20 42.65 11.87
CA THR A 19 21.39 43.54 13.03
C THR A 19 20.42 43.14 14.16
N ARG A 20 20.93 42.87 15.37
CA ARG A 20 20.12 42.53 16.56
C ARG A 20 19.18 43.69 16.92
N ALA A 21 17.86 43.46 16.89
CA ALA A 21 16.92 44.40 17.51
C ALA A 21 16.74 44.05 18.99
N VAL A 22 17.01 45.04 19.85
CA VAL A 22 16.67 45.01 21.28
C VAL A 22 15.23 45.48 21.40
N ILE A 23 14.33 44.62 21.83
CA ILE A 23 12.95 45.00 22.15
C ILE A 23 12.95 45.59 23.56
N THR A 24 12.87 46.91 23.67
CA THR A 24 12.58 47.59 24.94
C THR A 24 11.07 47.72 25.08
N VAL A 25 10.47 47.02 26.04
CA VAL A 25 9.03 47.11 26.30
C VAL A 25 8.76 48.00 27.52
N PRO A 26 8.23 49.22 27.33
CA PRO A 26 7.72 50.01 28.45
C PRO A 26 6.29 49.58 28.81
N GLY A 27 6.09 48.99 30.00
CA GLY A 27 4.76 48.69 30.56
C GLY A 27 4.53 47.23 30.99
N LYS A 28 3.36 46.96 31.58
CA LYS A 28 2.91 45.61 32.01
C LYS A 28 2.20 44.90 30.85
N VAL A 29 2.94 44.17 30.02
CA VAL A 29 2.37 43.38 28.92
C VAL A 29 1.60 42.18 29.47
N SER A 30 0.38 41.99 29.01
CA SER A 30 -0.44 40.81 29.34
C SER A 30 -0.61 39.84 28.18
N HIS A 31 -0.47 40.27 26.92
CA HIS A 31 -0.61 39.40 25.76
C HIS A 31 0.49 39.69 24.72
N ALA A 32 1.12 38.63 24.22
CA ALA A 32 2.07 38.68 23.11
C ALA A 32 1.67 37.61 22.08
N ARG A 33 1.22 38.05 20.90
CA ARG A 33 0.76 37.17 19.81
C ARG A 33 1.40 37.61 18.51
N LEU A 34 2.19 36.74 17.89
CA LEU A 34 3.01 37.03 16.71
C LEU A 34 2.81 35.97 15.62
N ILE A 35 1.56 35.77 15.17
CA ILE A 35 1.19 34.79 14.13
C ILE A 35 0.70 35.50 12.86
N PRO A 36 0.90 34.92 11.67
CA PRO A 36 2.12 34.37 11.11
C PRO A 36 2.97 35.52 10.55
N MET A 37 4.19 35.69 11.05
CA MET A 37 5.02 36.88 10.74
C MET A 37 6.34 36.54 10.05
N SER A 38 6.56 35.28 9.66
CA SER A 38 7.83 34.77 9.12
C SER A 38 9.04 35.11 10.00
N LEU A 39 8.85 35.11 11.33
CA LEU A 39 9.92 35.39 12.29
C LEU A 39 10.98 34.28 12.23
N LYS A 40 12.26 34.67 12.18
CA LYS A 40 13.41 33.75 12.14
C LYS A 40 14.30 33.95 13.37
N GLY A 41 15.08 32.94 13.70
CA GLY A 41 16.03 32.96 14.82
C GLY A 41 15.51 32.22 16.05
N GLU A 42 16.20 32.38 17.18
CA GLU A 42 15.88 31.70 18.43
C GLU A 42 14.87 32.48 19.27
N ILE A 43 14.12 31.78 20.12
CA ILE A 43 13.27 32.43 21.13
C ILE A 43 14.19 33.08 22.17
N PRO A 44 14.17 34.42 22.36
CA PRO A 44 15.03 35.08 23.33
C PRO A 44 14.69 34.70 24.77
N SER A 45 15.70 34.34 25.57
CA SER A 45 15.53 34.06 27.01
C SER A 45 14.97 35.25 27.80
N SER A 46 15.11 36.48 27.28
CA SER A 46 14.51 37.69 27.85
C SER A 46 12.98 37.68 27.88
N PHE A 47 12.30 36.83 27.09
CA PHE A 47 10.85 36.66 27.23
C PHE A 47 10.45 36.28 28.66
N GLY A 48 11.30 35.53 29.37
CA GLY A 48 11.08 35.13 30.76
C GLY A 48 11.04 36.29 31.77
N SER A 49 11.45 37.52 31.41
CA SER A 49 11.34 38.68 32.30
C SER A 49 9.96 39.36 32.26
N LEU A 50 9.08 38.96 31.34
CA LEU A 50 7.74 39.55 31.16
C LEU A 50 6.73 38.96 32.16
N SER A 51 6.97 39.11 33.46
CA SER A 51 6.21 38.46 34.56
C SER A 51 4.69 38.71 34.59
N HIS A 52 4.18 39.66 33.80
CA HIS A 52 2.74 39.97 33.71
C HIS A 52 2.04 39.25 32.55
N LEU A 53 2.79 38.53 31.70
CA LEU A 53 2.28 37.90 30.50
C LEU A 53 1.31 36.77 30.82
N MET A 54 0.16 36.77 30.14
CA MET A 54 -0.93 35.80 30.26
C MET A 54 -1.09 34.94 29.00
N GLN A 55 -0.68 35.44 27.84
CA GLN A 55 -0.67 34.69 26.59
C GLN A 55 0.63 34.94 25.84
N LEU A 56 1.30 33.87 25.44
CA LEU A 56 2.44 33.86 24.55
C LEU A 56 2.14 32.95 23.38
N ASP A 57 2.00 33.54 22.20
CA ASP A 57 1.65 32.83 20.98
C ASP A 57 2.63 33.25 19.87
N LEU A 58 3.53 32.34 19.54
CA LEU A 58 4.59 32.48 18.53
C LEU A 58 4.41 31.47 17.38
N SER A 59 3.22 30.90 17.25
CA SER A 59 2.96 29.83 16.29
C SER A 59 3.06 30.29 14.82
N HIS A 60 3.24 29.33 13.92
CA HIS A 60 3.37 29.54 12.46
C HIS A 60 4.46 30.55 12.08
N ASN A 61 5.70 30.32 12.54
CA ASN A 61 6.88 31.11 12.17
C ASN A 61 8.04 30.19 11.72
N GLU A 62 9.23 30.76 11.53
CA GLU A 62 10.46 30.04 11.18
C GLU A 62 11.46 30.07 12.35
N LEU A 63 10.96 30.03 13.59
CA LEU A 63 11.79 30.04 14.80
C LEU A 63 12.56 28.72 14.92
N ARG A 64 13.79 28.79 15.41
CA ARG A 64 14.73 27.66 15.57
C ARG A 64 15.36 27.66 16.95
N GLY A 65 16.19 26.67 17.26
CA GLY A 65 16.86 26.55 18.56
C GLY A 65 15.95 25.96 19.64
N GLU A 66 16.42 25.98 20.87
CA GLU A 66 15.75 25.37 22.03
C GLU A 66 14.68 26.30 22.64
N ILE A 67 13.71 25.70 23.34
CA ILE A 67 12.76 26.45 24.17
C ILE A 67 13.53 26.96 25.41
N PRO A 68 13.63 28.27 25.67
CA PRO A 68 14.37 28.77 26.82
C PRO A 68 13.68 28.40 28.14
N SER A 69 14.46 27.88 29.09
CA SER A 69 13.95 27.54 30.44
C SER A 69 13.36 28.74 31.19
N SER A 70 13.76 29.97 30.83
CA SER A 70 13.23 31.20 31.40
C SER A 70 11.75 31.44 31.10
N ILE A 71 11.16 30.79 30.08
CA ILE A 71 9.69 30.81 29.86
C ILE A 71 8.94 30.30 31.09
N GLY A 72 9.53 29.36 31.85
CA GLY A 72 9.00 28.86 33.11
C GLY A 72 8.83 29.92 34.22
N ASN A 73 9.38 31.12 34.06
CA ASN A 73 9.21 32.23 35.02
C ASN A 73 7.89 33.00 34.84
N LEU A 74 7.14 32.73 33.76
CA LEU A 74 5.91 33.44 33.40
C LEU A 74 4.69 32.91 34.17
N SER A 75 4.71 32.98 35.50
CA SER A 75 3.72 32.33 36.39
C SER A 75 2.24 32.71 36.19
N ARG A 76 1.94 33.75 35.40
CA ARG A 76 0.56 34.18 35.05
C ARG A 76 0.08 33.65 33.70
N LEU A 77 0.91 32.90 32.99
CA LEU A 77 0.63 32.43 31.64
C LEU A 77 -0.53 31.42 31.65
N THR A 78 -1.48 31.65 30.76
CA THR A 78 -2.68 30.83 30.54
C THR A 78 -2.68 30.15 29.17
N VAL A 79 -1.97 30.73 28.20
CA VAL A 79 -1.81 30.19 26.84
C VAL A 79 -0.35 30.26 26.45
N LEU A 80 0.22 29.13 26.05
CA LEU A 80 1.54 29.00 25.46
C LEU A 80 1.44 28.22 24.16
N ASP A 81 1.59 28.92 23.04
CA ASP A 81 1.56 28.31 21.71
C ASP A 81 2.87 28.61 20.97
N LEU A 82 3.64 27.57 20.71
CA LEU A 82 4.89 27.59 19.95
C LEU A 82 4.82 26.69 18.70
N SER A 83 3.62 26.29 18.29
CA SER A 83 3.40 25.31 17.23
C SER A 83 3.84 25.79 15.85
N MET A 84 4.09 24.84 14.93
CA MET A 84 4.43 25.11 13.52
C MET A 84 5.65 26.03 13.38
N ASN A 85 6.77 25.59 13.95
CA ASN A 85 8.09 26.23 13.88
C ASN A 85 9.17 25.15 13.62
N GLY A 86 10.45 25.52 13.70
CA GLY A 86 11.60 24.60 13.61
C GLY A 86 12.35 24.46 14.93
N LEU A 87 11.65 24.49 16.07
CA LEU A 87 12.27 24.37 17.40
C LEU A 87 12.85 22.97 17.61
N ILE A 88 13.97 22.89 18.33
CA ILE A 88 14.75 21.66 18.58
C ILE A 88 15.02 21.48 20.09
N GLY A 89 15.64 20.36 20.46
CA GLY A 89 16.04 20.07 21.84
C GLY A 89 14.89 19.60 22.73
N GLU A 90 15.14 19.54 24.04
CA GLU A 90 14.16 19.07 25.02
C GLU A 90 13.24 20.20 25.52
N VAL A 91 12.05 19.84 25.99
CA VAL A 91 11.16 20.79 26.68
C VAL A 91 11.69 21.02 28.11
N PRO A 92 11.98 22.27 28.52
CA PRO A 92 12.51 22.53 29.85
C PRO A 92 11.54 22.12 30.97
N PRO A 93 12.00 21.44 32.03
CA PRO A 93 11.15 21.10 33.19
C PRO A 93 10.53 22.30 33.89
N SER A 94 11.13 23.50 33.76
CA SER A 94 10.61 24.76 34.31
C SER A 94 9.26 25.18 33.73
N ILE A 95 8.87 24.65 32.56
CA ILE A 95 7.52 24.84 32.00
C ILE A 95 6.44 24.30 32.96
N GLY A 96 6.75 23.27 33.76
CA GLY A 96 5.86 22.77 34.80
C GLY A 96 5.56 23.77 35.94
N ASN A 97 6.26 24.91 36.02
CA ASN A 97 5.95 25.97 36.98
C ASN A 97 4.74 26.82 36.57
N LEU A 98 4.27 26.71 35.32
CA LEU A 98 3.20 27.52 34.74
C LEU A 98 1.81 27.01 35.15
N ASN A 99 1.52 26.95 36.44
CA ASN A 99 0.30 26.34 36.99
C ASN A 99 -1.04 27.05 36.64
N GLN A 100 -1.00 28.18 35.93
CA GLN A 100 -2.19 28.85 35.39
C GLN A 100 -2.52 28.46 33.95
N LEU A 101 -1.67 27.63 33.33
CA LEU A 101 -1.79 27.29 31.92
C LEU A 101 -3.04 26.47 31.65
N LYS A 102 -3.76 26.86 30.59
CA LYS A 102 -4.98 26.22 30.10
C LYS A 102 -4.76 25.60 28.72
N VAL A 103 -3.99 26.28 27.86
CA VAL A 103 -3.66 25.80 26.52
C VAL A 103 -2.15 25.76 26.37
N MET A 104 -1.63 24.59 25.98
CA MET A 104 -0.23 24.39 25.60
C MET A 104 -0.17 23.68 24.25
N SER A 105 0.46 24.30 23.26
CA SER A 105 0.70 23.67 21.97
C SER A 105 2.16 23.85 21.53
N PHE A 106 2.83 22.71 21.30
CA PHE A 106 4.17 22.62 20.72
C PHE A 106 4.18 21.85 19.40
N GLN A 107 2.99 21.62 18.83
CA GLN A 107 2.79 20.83 17.62
C GLN A 107 3.75 21.20 16.48
N SER A 108 4.11 20.21 15.63
CA SER A 108 4.79 20.41 14.35
C SER A 108 6.08 21.22 14.51
N ASN A 109 6.97 20.69 15.33
CA ASN A 109 8.33 21.16 15.55
C ASN A 109 9.29 19.96 15.46
N ASN A 110 10.56 20.16 15.81
CA ASN A 110 11.58 19.10 15.87
C ASN A 110 12.07 18.91 17.33
N LEU A 111 11.16 19.05 18.29
CA LEU A 111 11.44 18.87 19.72
C LEU A 111 11.63 17.39 20.03
N SER A 112 12.51 17.07 20.97
CA SER A 112 12.95 15.71 21.28
C SER A 112 13.08 15.49 22.80
N GLY A 113 13.58 14.33 23.21
CA GLY A 113 13.76 13.98 24.63
C GLY A 113 12.47 13.52 25.30
N ASN A 114 12.43 13.63 26.63
CA ASN A 114 11.31 13.17 27.45
C ASN A 114 10.36 14.31 27.83
N ILE A 115 9.06 14.01 27.94
CA ILE A 115 8.10 14.92 28.56
C ILE A 115 8.40 15.03 30.07
N PRO A 116 8.69 16.23 30.60
CA PRO A 116 9.06 16.40 32.00
C PRO A 116 7.95 15.97 32.97
N SER A 117 8.30 15.26 34.05
CA SER A 117 7.34 14.87 35.11
C SER A 117 6.69 16.07 35.80
N SER A 118 7.34 17.25 35.76
CA SER A 118 6.78 18.51 36.26
C SER A 118 5.51 18.95 35.54
N PHE A 119 5.20 18.39 34.36
CA PHE A 119 3.91 18.63 33.68
C PHE A 119 2.71 18.19 34.53
N ALA A 120 2.91 17.29 35.49
CA ALA A 120 1.89 16.90 36.47
C ALA A 120 1.40 18.09 37.34
N ASN A 121 2.11 19.23 37.35
CA ASN A 121 1.68 20.43 38.07
C ASN A 121 0.68 21.30 37.28
N LEU A 122 0.47 21.02 35.98
CA LEU A 122 -0.36 21.83 35.08
C LEU A 122 -1.85 21.45 35.20
N ASN A 123 -2.38 21.38 36.41
CA ASN A 123 -3.72 20.86 36.70
C ASN A 123 -4.90 21.68 36.12
N LYS A 124 -4.65 22.88 35.59
CA LYS A 124 -5.65 23.73 34.91
C LYS A 124 -5.64 23.56 33.38
N LEU A 125 -4.76 22.72 32.85
CA LEU A 125 -4.58 22.53 31.43
C LEU A 125 -5.83 21.85 30.85
N SER A 126 -6.47 22.52 29.89
CA SER A 126 -7.62 22.00 29.13
C SER A 126 -7.19 21.43 27.77
N GLU A 127 -6.11 21.93 27.20
CA GLU A 127 -5.61 21.47 25.90
C GLU A 127 -4.09 21.30 25.95
N LEU A 128 -3.64 20.10 25.57
CA LEU A 128 -2.23 19.77 25.39
C LEU A 128 -2.02 19.16 24.00
N SER A 129 -1.27 19.87 23.16
CA SER A 129 -0.88 19.37 21.83
C SER A 129 0.63 19.30 21.70
N LEU A 130 1.14 18.09 21.54
CA LEU A 130 2.56 17.76 21.36
C LEU A 130 2.81 17.04 20.02
N ARG A 131 1.79 16.94 19.16
CA ARG A 131 1.82 16.15 17.94
C ARG A 131 2.90 16.58 16.95
N ASP A 132 3.32 15.65 16.08
CA ASP A 132 4.32 15.88 15.04
C ASP A 132 5.64 16.45 15.61
N ASN A 133 6.30 15.68 16.46
CA ASN A 133 7.61 16.00 17.05
C ASN A 133 8.45 14.70 17.14
N GLN A 134 9.56 14.73 17.89
CA GLN A 134 10.48 13.61 18.11
C GLN A 134 10.53 13.20 19.60
N PHE A 135 9.47 13.42 20.38
CA PHE A 135 9.45 13.06 21.79
C PHE A 135 9.57 11.54 21.95
N SER A 136 10.45 11.10 22.84
CA SER A 136 10.84 9.68 22.98
C SER A 136 10.33 9.01 24.25
N GLY A 137 9.90 9.77 25.25
CA GLY A 137 9.46 9.24 26.52
C GLY A 137 8.78 10.26 27.43
N GLY A 138 8.56 9.86 28.67
CA GLY A 138 7.79 10.61 29.67
C GLY A 138 6.95 9.65 30.50
N ASP A 139 6.75 9.93 31.78
CA ASP A 139 5.93 9.09 32.66
C ASP A 139 4.47 9.54 32.63
N PHE A 140 3.73 9.14 31.59
CA PHE A 140 2.31 9.47 31.49
C PHE A 140 1.46 8.81 32.58
N SER A 141 1.97 7.75 33.23
CA SER A 141 1.29 7.12 34.37
C SER A 141 1.33 8.01 35.61
N LEU A 142 2.35 8.88 35.74
CA LEU A 142 2.44 9.92 36.77
C LEU A 142 1.75 11.24 36.34
N ILE A 143 1.91 11.64 35.08
CA ILE A 143 1.49 12.97 34.60
C ILE A 143 -0.03 13.05 34.45
N LEU A 144 -0.65 12.12 33.71
CA LEU A 144 -2.06 12.22 33.30
C LEU A 144 -3.05 12.23 34.47
N PRO A 145 -2.88 11.45 35.56
CA PRO A 145 -3.83 11.47 36.68
C PRO A 145 -4.03 12.85 37.32
N ASN A 146 -3.06 13.76 37.18
CA ASN A 146 -3.14 15.12 37.75
C ASN A 146 -3.75 16.16 36.80
N LEU A 147 -3.95 15.83 35.51
CA LEU A 147 -4.46 16.76 34.49
C LEU A 147 -5.99 16.67 34.37
N THR A 148 -6.71 16.79 35.48
CA THR A 148 -8.17 16.55 35.53
C THR A 148 -9.02 17.55 34.75
N SER A 149 -8.46 18.71 34.39
CA SER A 149 -9.13 19.71 33.54
C SER A 149 -8.99 19.46 32.03
N LEU A 150 -8.21 18.44 31.64
CA LEU A 150 -7.88 18.18 30.25
C LEU A 150 -9.13 17.78 29.46
N SER A 151 -9.35 18.47 28.35
CA SER A 151 -10.42 18.23 27.38
C SER A 151 -9.88 17.66 26.08
N GLN A 152 -8.66 18.05 25.70
CA GLN A 152 -8.03 17.62 24.44
C GLN A 152 -6.58 17.24 24.70
N LEU A 153 -6.20 16.05 24.25
CA LEU A 153 -4.85 15.51 24.38
C LEU A 153 -4.39 14.93 23.04
N TYR A 154 -3.46 15.64 22.39
CA TYR A 154 -2.87 15.22 21.12
C TYR A 154 -1.37 14.95 21.29
N LEU A 155 -1.00 13.68 21.23
CA LEU A 155 0.38 13.17 21.38
C LEU A 155 0.90 12.51 20.10
N ASN A 156 0.09 12.49 19.05
CA ASN A 156 0.31 11.66 17.87
C ASN A 156 1.56 12.02 17.06
N ASN A 157 2.06 11.08 16.26
CA ASN A 157 3.25 11.24 15.42
C ASN A 157 4.49 11.66 16.24
N ASN A 158 4.89 10.79 17.17
CA ASN A 158 6.08 10.96 18.00
C ASN A 158 6.78 9.59 18.19
N HIS A 159 7.74 9.50 19.10
CA HIS A 159 8.44 8.27 19.47
C HIS A 159 8.17 7.88 20.93
N LEU A 160 7.03 8.28 21.50
CA LEU A 160 6.76 8.16 22.94
C LEU A 160 6.69 6.70 23.36
N LYS A 161 7.62 6.28 24.22
CA LYS A 161 7.62 4.96 24.86
C LYS A 161 7.20 5.08 26.33
N SER A 162 5.92 4.83 26.60
CA SER A 162 5.32 4.90 27.94
C SER A 162 4.15 3.93 28.10
N THR A 163 3.61 3.81 29.31
CA THR A 163 2.31 3.20 29.60
C THR A 163 1.26 4.27 29.90
N LEU A 164 -0.02 3.96 29.64
CA LEU A 164 -1.15 4.73 30.17
C LEU A 164 -1.36 4.40 31.66
N PRO A 165 -1.87 5.35 32.47
CA PRO A 165 -2.21 5.08 33.87
C PRO A 165 -3.32 4.02 33.96
N TYR A 166 -3.26 3.16 34.98
CA TYR A 166 -4.25 2.09 35.17
C TYR A 166 -5.68 2.62 35.39
N ASN A 167 -5.81 3.86 35.85
CA ASN A 167 -7.09 4.53 36.06
C ASN A 167 -7.08 5.94 35.45
N MET A 168 -7.97 6.16 34.49
CA MET A 168 -8.16 7.42 33.76
C MET A 168 -9.48 8.12 34.11
N SER A 169 -10.28 7.57 35.05
CA SER A 169 -11.61 8.13 35.37
C SER A 169 -11.58 9.57 35.92
N GLY A 170 -10.43 10.02 36.43
CA GLY A 170 -10.22 11.41 36.86
C GLY A 170 -10.25 12.42 35.71
N LEU A 171 -10.03 11.99 34.46
CA LEU A 171 -10.04 12.81 33.24
C LEU A 171 -11.46 13.03 32.71
N HIS A 172 -12.40 13.37 33.60
CA HIS A 172 -13.83 13.49 33.34
C HIS A 172 -14.23 14.56 32.30
N ASN A 173 -13.31 15.44 31.90
CA ASN A 173 -13.53 16.44 30.85
C ASN A 173 -12.96 16.05 29.49
N LEU A 174 -12.25 14.91 29.39
CA LEU A 174 -11.53 14.52 28.19
C LEU A 174 -12.53 14.16 27.08
N VAL A 175 -12.47 14.90 25.99
CA VAL A 175 -13.31 14.76 24.80
C VAL A 175 -12.54 14.04 23.70
N ASP A 176 -11.32 14.51 23.42
CA ASP A 176 -10.49 14.01 22.33
C ASP A 176 -9.18 13.47 22.91
N PHE A 177 -8.87 12.20 22.60
CA PHE A 177 -7.61 11.59 22.98
C PHE A 177 -6.95 10.89 21.79
N ASP A 178 -5.89 11.50 21.29
CA ASP A 178 -5.06 10.95 20.22
C ASP A 178 -3.63 10.71 20.71
N ALA A 179 -3.26 9.43 20.80
CA ALA A 179 -1.90 8.98 21.07
C ALA A 179 -1.36 8.11 19.94
N SER A 180 -1.90 8.24 18.73
CA SER A 180 -1.55 7.41 17.58
C SER A 180 -0.09 7.59 17.14
N GLU A 181 0.44 6.63 16.38
CA GLU A 181 1.78 6.67 15.76
C GLU A 181 2.88 7.01 16.78
N ASN A 182 3.02 6.11 17.77
CA ASN A 182 3.96 6.23 18.89
C ASN A 182 4.51 4.84 19.28
N SER A 183 5.06 4.69 20.47
CA SER A 183 5.58 3.42 21.01
C SER A 183 5.00 3.10 22.39
N PHE A 184 3.73 3.46 22.64
CA PHE A 184 3.06 3.14 23.90
C PHE A 184 2.92 1.63 24.07
N VAL A 185 3.14 1.15 25.30
CA VAL A 185 3.08 -0.26 25.69
C VAL A 185 2.07 -0.47 26.83
N GLY A 186 1.80 -1.74 27.14
CA GLY A 186 0.93 -2.12 28.25
C GLY A 186 -0.51 -2.32 27.82
N ILE A 187 -1.43 -2.33 28.79
CA ILE A 187 -2.86 -2.51 28.55
C ILE A 187 -3.56 -1.16 28.41
N VAL A 188 -4.61 -1.10 27.61
CA VAL A 188 -5.52 0.05 27.61
C VAL A 188 -6.45 -0.08 28.83
N PRO A 189 -6.47 0.91 29.74
CA PRO A 189 -7.25 0.82 30.96
C PRO A 189 -8.76 0.92 30.65
N THR A 190 -9.57 -0.01 31.18
CA THR A 190 -11.03 -0.03 30.98
C THR A 190 -11.71 1.28 31.40
N SER A 191 -11.15 1.95 32.41
CA SER A 191 -11.61 3.27 32.87
C SER A 191 -11.61 4.35 31.79
N LEU A 192 -10.80 4.23 30.73
CA LEU A 192 -10.83 5.16 29.58
C LEU A 192 -12.22 5.18 28.94
N PHE A 193 -12.82 4.01 28.73
CA PHE A 193 -14.15 3.85 28.12
C PHE A 193 -15.33 4.18 29.07
N THR A 194 -15.02 4.59 30.31
CA THR A 194 -16.02 5.05 31.30
C THR A 194 -16.07 6.58 31.41
N ILE A 195 -15.21 7.30 30.70
CA ILE A 195 -15.17 8.78 30.72
C ILE A 195 -16.38 9.32 29.95
N PRO A 196 -17.38 9.97 30.59
CA PRO A 196 -18.64 10.29 29.93
C PRO A 196 -18.54 11.32 28.80
N SER A 197 -17.52 12.19 28.85
CA SER A 197 -17.27 13.27 27.89
C SER A 197 -16.52 12.82 26.64
N LEU A 198 -15.94 11.61 26.65
CA LEU A 198 -15.05 11.11 25.61
C LEU A 198 -15.83 10.86 24.31
N LYS A 199 -15.33 11.45 23.22
CA LYS A 199 -15.93 11.43 21.89
C LYS A 199 -15.08 10.73 20.85
N GLU A 200 -13.76 10.90 20.94
CA GLU A 200 -12.81 10.39 19.96
C GLU A 200 -11.59 9.80 20.66
N VAL A 201 -11.24 8.58 20.29
CA VAL A 201 -10.05 7.88 20.79
C VAL A 201 -9.30 7.28 19.61
N SER A 202 -8.06 7.74 19.40
CA SER A 202 -7.12 7.07 18.50
C SER A 202 -5.86 6.65 19.24
N LEU A 203 -5.62 5.34 19.29
CA LEU A 203 -4.42 4.70 19.83
C LEU A 203 -3.67 3.92 18.74
N LYS A 204 -3.98 4.21 17.48
CA LYS A 204 -3.43 3.55 16.30
C LYS A 204 -1.90 3.51 16.31
N GLY A 205 -1.28 2.46 15.77
CA GLY A 205 0.17 2.47 15.49
C GLY A 205 1.00 2.55 16.76
N ASN A 206 0.74 1.66 17.71
CA ASN A 206 1.42 1.56 18.99
C ASN A 206 1.76 0.09 19.31
N GLN A 207 2.15 -0.20 20.55
CA GLN A 207 2.49 -1.53 21.03
C GLN A 207 1.59 -1.96 22.21
N PHE A 208 0.37 -1.43 22.29
CA PHE A 208 -0.61 -1.85 23.29
C PHE A 208 -0.93 -3.34 23.13
N LYS A 209 -1.13 -4.04 24.25
CA LYS A 209 -1.33 -5.49 24.30
C LYS A 209 -2.37 -5.87 25.34
N GLY A 210 -2.72 -7.15 25.36
CA GLY A 210 -3.71 -7.69 26.28
C GLY A 210 -5.07 -7.91 25.60
N PRO A 211 -6.02 -8.55 26.31
CA PRO A 211 -7.41 -8.56 25.89
C PRO A 211 -7.97 -7.15 25.93
N LEU A 212 -8.77 -6.80 24.91
CA LEU A 212 -9.55 -5.58 24.92
C LEU A 212 -10.76 -5.76 25.85
N GLU A 213 -10.99 -4.80 26.73
CA GLU A 213 -12.12 -4.81 27.66
C GLU A 213 -12.82 -3.46 27.67
N PHE A 214 -14.13 -3.44 27.41
CA PHE A 214 -14.94 -2.22 27.49
C PHE A 214 -15.52 -1.95 28.88
N GLY A 215 -15.49 -2.93 29.80
CA GLY A 215 -16.05 -2.78 31.15
C GLY A 215 -17.53 -2.36 31.15
N ASN A 216 -17.90 -1.46 32.07
CA ASN A 216 -19.20 -0.78 32.07
C ASN A 216 -19.11 0.53 31.29
N ALA A 217 -18.76 0.45 30.01
CA ALA A 217 -18.63 1.64 29.16
C ALA A 217 -19.89 2.52 29.24
N SER A 218 -19.67 3.81 29.46
CA SER A 218 -20.72 4.83 29.53
C SER A 218 -20.44 6.01 28.59
N SER A 219 -19.29 5.98 27.91
CA SER A 219 -18.89 7.00 26.96
C SER A 219 -19.72 6.93 25.68
N GLU A 220 -20.12 8.08 25.15
CA GLU A 220 -20.86 8.17 23.89
C GLU A 220 -19.95 8.53 22.71
N PHE A 221 -18.79 7.87 22.60
CA PHE A 221 -17.81 8.18 21.54
C PHE A 221 -18.28 7.74 20.16
N TYR A 222 -17.85 8.52 19.16
CA TYR A 222 -18.16 8.33 17.74
C TYR A 222 -17.09 7.50 17.04
N PHE A 223 -15.86 7.58 17.53
CA PHE A 223 -14.68 7.08 16.85
C PHE A 223 -13.75 6.34 17.80
N LEU A 224 -13.42 5.09 17.45
CA LEU A 224 -12.44 4.28 18.17
C LEU A 224 -11.49 3.58 17.19
N GLU A 225 -10.25 4.06 17.16
CA GLU A 225 -9.15 3.48 16.40
C GLU A 225 -8.12 2.81 17.32
N LEU A 226 -8.03 1.49 17.24
CA LEU A 226 -7.05 0.67 17.96
C LEU A 226 -6.14 -0.13 17.01
N CYS A 227 -6.16 0.19 15.71
CA CYS A 227 -5.45 -0.57 14.71
C CYS A 227 -3.92 -0.48 14.82
N TYR A 228 -3.22 -1.42 14.20
CA TYR A 228 -1.75 -1.51 14.27
C TYR A 228 -1.23 -1.54 15.71
N ASN A 229 -1.69 -2.53 16.48
CA ASN A 229 -1.29 -2.78 17.86
C ASN A 229 -1.05 -4.29 18.08
N ASN A 230 -0.83 -4.69 19.33
CA ASN A 230 -0.57 -6.08 19.74
C ASN A 230 -1.72 -6.66 20.61
N PHE A 231 -2.96 -6.20 20.43
CA PHE A 231 -4.11 -6.76 21.14
C PHE A 231 -4.35 -8.22 20.76
N TYR A 232 -4.81 -9.04 21.71
CA TYR A 232 -5.05 -10.46 21.49
C TYR A 232 -6.27 -10.96 22.27
N GLY A 233 -6.72 -12.19 21.97
CA GLY A 233 -7.92 -12.76 22.58
C GLY A 233 -9.19 -12.36 21.82
N PRO A 234 -10.39 -12.71 22.33
CA PRO A 234 -11.63 -12.39 21.65
C PRO A 234 -11.95 -10.89 21.69
N ILE A 235 -12.65 -10.41 20.66
CA ILE A 235 -13.30 -9.09 20.72
C ILE A 235 -14.35 -9.17 21.85
N PRO A 236 -14.34 -8.25 22.82
CA PRO A 236 -15.21 -8.33 23.98
C PRO A 236 -16.68 -8.13 23.63
N GLU A 237 -17.56 -8.91 24.28
CA GLU A 237 -19.00 -8.63 24.30
C GLU A 237 -19.26 -7.35 25.11
N HIS A 238 -20.03 -6.41 24.55
CA HIS A 238 -20.44 -5.23 25.30
C HIS A 238 -21.89 -5.39 25.80
N LYS A 239 -22.12 -4.99 27.05
CA LYS A 239 -23.44 -5.14 27.71
C LYS A 239 -24.35 -3.94 27.48
N THR A 240 -23.78 -2.73 27.51
CA THR A 240 -24.47 -1.43 27.39
C THR A 240 -23.46 -0.35 26.97
N GLY A 241 -23.88 0.68 26.24
CA GLY A 241 -23.19 1.99 26.30
C GLY A 241 -22.28 2.45 25.16
N LEU A 242 -22.47 2.04 23.90
CA LEU A 242 -21.71 2.57 22.74
C LEU A 242 -22.61 2.96 21.56
N LEU A 243 -23.81 3.46 21.84
CA LEU A 243 -24.86 3.64 20.83
C LEU A 243 -24.54 4.69 19.75
N LYS A 244 -23.60 5.61 20.02
CA LYS A 244 -23.18 6.66 19.08
C LYS A 244 -21.93 6.29 18.28
N LEU A 245 -21.34 5.12 18.51
CA LEU A 245 -20.15 4.68 17.80
C LEU A 245 -20.46 4.54 16.31
N GLN A 246 -19.73 5.29 15.49
CA GLN A 246 -19.88 5.32 14.04
C GLN A 246 -18.77 4.54 13.35
N ILE A 247 -17.55 4.62 13.87
CA ILE A 247 -16.37 3.97 13.29
C ILE A 247 -15.66 3.16 14.37
N LEU A 248 -15.45 1.88 14.08
CA LEU A 248 -14.66 0.97 14.90
C LEU A 248 -13.57 0.31 14.06
N ASP A 249 -12.31 0.66 14.32
CA ASP A 249 -11.15 0.06 13.66
C ASP A 249 -10.29 -0.71 14.68
N LEU A 250 -10.32 -2.04 14.56
CA LEU A 250 -9.53 -2.99 15.34
C LEU A 250 -8.53 -3.75 14.45
N SER A 251 -8.26 -3.27 13.24
CA SER A 251 -7.43 -3.95 12.25
C SER A 251 -5.97 -4.10 12.67
N HIS A 252 -5.21 -4.97 12.00
CA HIS A 252 -3.77 -5.16 12.26
C HIS A 252 -3.45 -5.43 13.74
N ASN A 253 -4.09 -6.47 14.27
CA ASN A 253 -3.92 -6.94 15.65
C ASN A 253 -3.83 -8.48 15.68
N SER A 254 -4.00 -9.10 16.84
CA SER A 254 -4.03 -10.56 17.02
C SER A 254 -5.33 -11.04 17.66
N PHE A 255 -6.46 -10.37 17.41
CA PHE A 255 -7.77 -10.81 17.91
C PHE A 255 -8.15 -12.18 17.34
N THR A 256 -8.79 -13.01 18.17
CA THR A 256 -9.18 -14.41 17.86
C THR A 256 -10.67 -14.64 18.08
N GLY A 257 -11.20 -15.79 17.66
CA GLY A 257 -12.61 -16.13 17.87
C GLY A 257 -13.55 -15.44 16.88
N SER A 258 -14.85 -15.51 17.16
CA SER A 258 -15.90 -14.98 16.26
C SER A 258 -16.20 -13.50 16.49
N ILE A 259 -16.80 -12.86 15.49
CA ILE A 259 -17.39 -11.53 15.61
C ILE A 259 -18.53 -11.56 16.65
N PRO A 260 -18.45 -10.80 17.75
CA PRO A 260 -19.46 -10.81 18.81
C PRO A 260 -20.83 -10.35 18.32
N GLY A 261 -21.89 -11.04 18.76
CA GLY A 261 -23.27 -10.70 18.40
C GLY A 261 -23.70 -9.32 18.94
N SER A 262 -23.09 -8.84 20.01
CA SER A 262 -23.37 -7.51 20.55
C SER A 262 -23.09 -6.38 19.56
N ILE A 263 -22.19 -6.52 18.59
CA ILE A 263 -21.92 -5.48 17.57
C ILE A 263 -23.20 -5.07 16.83
N SER A 264 -24.16 -5.98 16.65
CA SER A 264 -25.49 -5.68 16.08
C SER A 264 -26.30 -4.62 16.86
N LYS A 265 -25.95 -4.35 18.12
CA LYS A 265 -26.59 -3.34 18.97
C LYS A 265 -26.00 -1.94 18.80
N LEU A 266 -24.90 -1.80 18.05
CA LEU A 266 -24.28 -0.51 17.74
C LEU A 266 -25.04 0.15 16.59
N VAL A 267 -26.20 0.73 16.92
CA VAL A 267 -27.18 1.23 15.94
C VAL A 267 -26.70 2.39 15.06
N SER A 268 -25.62 3.07 15.44
CA SER A 268 -25.01 4.15 14.65
C SER A 268 -23.72 3.72 13.94
N LEU A 269 -23.32 2.45 14.06
CA LEU A 269 -22.10 1.96 13.44
C LEU A 269 -22.30 1.95 11.92
N ASN A 270 -21.42 2.66 11.22
CA ASN A 270 -21.39 2.73 9.76
C ASN A 270 -20.20 1.94 9.21
N ASP A 271 -19.03 2.10 9.85
CA ASP A 271 -17.76 1.54 9.40
C ASP A 271 -17.14 0.63 10.44
N LEU A 272 -16.83 -0.60 10.03
CA LEU A 272 -16.19 -1.62 10.85
C LEU A 272 -14.97 -2.21 10.15
N ASP A 273 -13.77 -2.00 10.70
CA ASP A 273 -12.56 -2.66 10.22
C ASP A 273 -12.02 -3.65 11.25
N LEU A 274 -12.02 -4.93 10.90
CA LEU A 274 -11.46 -6.04 11.68
C LEU A 274 -10.37 -6.80 10.90
N SER A 275 -9.86 -6.21 9.82
CA SER A 275 -8.90 -6.86 8.92
C SER A 275 -7.55 -7.16 9.59
N TYR A 276 -6.77 -8.07 9.02
CA TYR A 276 -5.44 -8.44 9.53
C TYR A 276 -5.46 -8.85 11.02
N ASN A 277 -6.32 -9.82 11.34
CA ASN A 277 -6.45 -10.43 12.65
C ASN A 277 -6.41 -11.97 12.53
N LYS A 278 -6.81 -12.69 13.57
CA LYS A 278 -6.95 -14.15 13.60
C LYS A 278 -8.38 -14.56 13.91
N LEU A 279 -9.36 -13.76 13.49
CA LEU A 279 -10.78 -14.03 13.71
C LEU A 279 -11.22 -15.22 12.86
N GLU A 280 -12.18 -15.98 13.37
CA GLU A 280 -12.64 -17.22 12.77
C GLU A 280 -14.15 -17.41 12.93
N GLY A 281 -14.69 -18.49 12.37
CA GLY A 281 -16.11 -18.81 12.42
C GLY A 281 -16.90 -18.19 11.28
N GLN A 282 -18.18 -17.89 11.54
CA GLN A 282 -19.12 -17.41 10.53
C GLN A 282 -19.21 -15.87 10.57
N VAL A 283 -19.23 -15.25 9.38
CA VAL A 283 -19.48 -13.81 9.22
C VAL A 283 -20.98 -13.54 9.49
N PRO A 284 -21.33 -12.76 10.52
CA PRO A 284 -22.72 -12.49 10.84
C PRO A 284 -23.45 -11.67 9.78
N SER A 285 -24.73 -11.98 9.59
CA SER A 285 -25.56 -11.41 8.53
C SER A 285 -25.95 -9.94 8.77
N PHE A 286 -25.94 -9.46 10.01
CA PHE A 286 -26.23 -8.06 10.33
C PHE A 286 -25.19 -7.07 9.75
N LEU A 287 -23.96 -7.52 9.45
CA LEU A 287 -22.90 -6.68 8.88
C LEU A 287 -23.26 -6.15 7.48
N TRP A 288 -24.12 -6.85 6.75
CA TRP A 288 -24.60 -6.39 5.44
C TRP A 288 -25.50 -5.13 5.53
N GLY A 289 -25.90 -4.73 6.73
CA GLY A 289 -26.60 -3.47 6.99
C GLY A 289 -25.68 -2.27 7.21
N LEU A 290 -24.36 -2.47 7.33
CA LEU A 290 -23.37 -1.40 7.50
C LEU A 290 -23.05 -0.75 6.14
N GLU A 291 -22.61 0.52 6.19
CA GLU A 291 -22.10 1.21 4.99
C GLU A 291 -20.75 0.63 4.55
N SER A 292 -19.87 0.33 5.51
CA SER A 292 -18.58 -0.30 5.25
C SER A 292 -18.25 -1.40 6.24
N PHE A 293 -17.70 -2.50 5.75
CA PHE A 293 -16.95 -3.41 6.60
C PHE A 293 -15.76 -4.04 5.89
N THR A 294 -14.67 -4.18 6.64
CA THR A 294 -13.42 -4.80 6.19
C THR A 294 -13.07 -5.96 7.11
N LEU A 295 -13.09 -7.17 6.58
CA LEU A 295 -12.82 -8.42 7.31
C LEU A 295 -11.65 -9.20 6.70
N SER A 296 -10.90 -8.60 5.78
CA SER A 296 -9.85 -9.29 5.05
C SER A 296 -8.70 -9.78 5.92
N HIS A 297 -7.98 -10.79 5.45
CA HIS A 297 -6.83 -11.35 6.18
C HIS A 297 -7.22 -11.87 7.58
N ASN A 298 -8.25 -12.71 7.62
CA ASN A 298 -8.70 -13.45 8.80
C ASN A 298 -8.87 -14.95 8.43
N SER A 299 -9.55 -15.73 9.26
CA SER A 299 -9.81 -17.17 9.08
C SER A 299 -11.31 -17.52 9.05
N PHE A 300 -12.17 -16.59 8.59
CA PHE A 300 -13.61 -16.86 8.50
C PHE A 300 -13.93 -17.99 7.51
N SER A 301 -14.88 -18.86 7.85
CA SER A 301 -15.17 -20.09 7.10
C SER A 301 -16.45 -20.05 6.27
N SER A 302 -17.41 -19.18 6.63
CA SER A 302 -18.71 -19.06 5.96
C SER A 302 -19.36 -17.69 6.23
N VAL A 303 -20.37 -17.35 5.44
CA VAL A 303 -21.26 -16.21 5.68
C VAL A 303 -22.59 -16.73 6.22
N GLU A 304 -23.18 -16.04 7.18
CA GLU A 304 -24.52 -16.35 7.69
C GLU A 304 -25.59 -16.14 6.62
N GLU A 305 -26.39 -17.19 6.37
CA GLU A 305 -27.52 -17.10 5.45
C GLU A 305 -28.70 -16.38 6.12
N VAL A 306 -29.20 -15.33 5.46
CA VAL A 306 -30.48 -14.72 5.83
C VAL A 306 -31.57 -15.56 5.17
N LEU A 307 -32.20 -16.47 5.92
CA LEU A 307 -33.34 -17.23 5.42
C LEU A 307 -34.48 -16.26 5.09
N GLN A 308 -34.76 -16.08 3.79
CA GLN A 308 -36.03 -15.52 3.35
C GLN A 308 -37.12 -16.53 3.68
N VAL A 309 -37.87 -16.31 4.77
CA VAL A 309 -39.07 -17.11 5.04
C VAL A 309 -40.09 -16.81 3.94
N VAL A 310 -40.29 -17.76 3.02
CA VAL A 310 -41.38 -17.68 2.04
C VAL A 310 -42.66 -18.08 2.75
N VAL A 311 -43.44 -17.10 3.22
CA VAL A 311 -44.82 -17.34 3.68
C VAL A 311 -45.78 -17.01 2.53
N ASN A 312 -46.51 -18.02 2.05
CA ASN A 312 -47.66 -17.88 1.14
C ASN A 312 -47.43 -17.02 -0.11
N GLY A 313 -46.43 -17.36 -0.93
CA GLY A 313 -46.24 -16.79 -2.28
C GLY A 313 -45.95 -15.28 -2.32
N SER A 314 -45.80 -14.66 -1.16
CA SER A 314 -45.43 -13.28 -0.97
C SER A 314 -44.02 -13.27 -0.42
N ARG A 315 -43.08 -12.55 -1.04
CA ARG A 315 -41.74 -12.33 -0.48
C ARG A 315 -41.86 -11.43 0.77
N SER A 316 -42.32 -12.01 1.88
CA SER A 316 -42.47 -11.33 3.16
C SER A 316 -41.61 -12.03 4.18
N GLY A 317 -40.40 -11.52 4.31
CA GLY A 317 -39.33 -12.02 5.16
C GLY A 317 -38.03 -11.30 4.86
N SER A 318 -38.09 -9.97 4.71
CA SER A 318 -36.89 -9.13 4.74
C SER A 318 -36.64 -8.81 6.20
N VAL A 319 -35.49 -9.22 6.74
CA VAL A 319 -34.90 -8.47 7.84
C VAL A 319 -34.57 -7.11 7.23
N SER A 320 -35.49 -6.16 7.36
CA SER A 320 -35.35 -4.84 6.76
C SER A 320 -34.38 -4.01 7.60
N PHE A 321 -33.09 -4.29 7.43
CA PHE A 321 -32.10 -3.24 7.58
C PHE A 321 -32.41 -2.20 6.50
N LEU A 322 -32.42 -0.91 6.85
CA LEU A 322 -32.44 0.13 5.83
C LEU A 322 -31.22 -0.13 4.94
N ALA A 323 -31.44 -0.41 3.65
CA ALA A 323 -30.34 -0.70 2.75
C ALA A 323 -29.38 0.50 2.72
N PRO A 324 -28.08 0.30 2.98
CA PRO A 324 -27.13 1.39 2.96
C PRO A 324 -27.10 2.03 1.56
N ILE A 325 -27.00 3.35 1.53
CA ILE A 325 -26.98 4.10 0.28
C ILE A 325 -25.65 3.85 -0.44
N PHE A 326 -24.55 3.74 0.31
CA PHE A 326 -23.19 3.54 -0.16
C PHE A 326 -22.58 2.31 0.52
N CYS A 327 -21.91 1.45 -0.25
CA CYS A 327 -21.39 0.18 0.27
C CYS A 327 -19.92 -0.05 -0.08
N ASN A 328 -19.13 -0.41 0.92
CA ASN A 328 -17.75 -0.86 0.79
C ASN A 328 -17.55 -2.18 1.54
N PHE A 329 -17.36 -3.28 0.80
CA PHE A 329 -17.29 -4.61 1.39
C PHE A 329 -15.97 -5.29 1.04
N ASP A 330 -15.16 -5.60 2.05
CA ASP A 330 -13.94 -6.39 1.93
C ASP A 330 -14.00 -7.66 2.79
N LEU A 331 -13.99 -8.81 2.13
CA LEU A 331 -13.94 -10.15 2.71
C LEU A 331 -12.71 -10.93 2.19
N GLY A 332 -11.77 -10.26 1.53
CA GLY A 332 -10.65 -10.87 0.84
C GLY A 332 -9.73 -11.68 1.75
N SER A 333 -9.04 -12.68 1.22
CA SER A 333 -8.00 -13.43 1.95
C SER A 333 -8.54 -14.06 3.25
N ASN A 334 -9.57 -14.90 3.12
CA ASN A 334 -10.18 -15.68 4.20
C ASN A 334 -10.30 -17.16 3.75
N SER A 335 -11.08 -17.97 4.48
CA SER A 335 -11.41 -19.36 4.13
C SER A 335 -12.90 -19.54 3.80
N LEU A 336 -13.57 -18.48 3.33
CA LEU A 336 -15.03 -18.44 3.15
C LEU A 336 -15.47 -19.42 2.06
N ARG A 337 -16.40 -20.30 2.43
CA ARG A 337 -17.03 -21.28 1.53
C ARG A 337 -18.49 -20.93 1.27
N GLY A 338 -19.07 -21.58 0.27
CA GLY A 338 -20.49 -21.48 -0.06
C GLY A 338 -20.72 -20.85 -1.42
N LEU A 339 -21.92 -20.33 -1.63
CA LEU A 339 -22.26 -19.57 -2.84
C LEU A 339 -21.82 -18.13 -2.71
N PHE A 340 -21.69 -17.43 -3.84
CA PHE A 340 -21.53 -15.98 -3.87
C PHE A 340 -22.63 -15.30 -3.02
N PRO A 341 -22.28 -14.41 -2.06
CA PRO A 341 -23.24 -13.81 -1.14
C PRO A 341 -24.23 -12.91 -1.89
N ARG A 342 -25.52 -13.28 -1.83
CA ARG A 342 -26.60 -12.53 -2.50
C ARG A 342 -27.04 -11.30 -1.71
N GLN A 343 -26.61 -11.17 -0.46
CA GLN A 343 -26.88 -10.01 0.39
C GLN A 343 -26.30 -8.73 -0.23
N ILE A 344 -25.21 -8.80 -0.99
CA ILE A 344 -24.67 -7.65 -1.75
C ILE A 344 -25.74 -7.03 -2.67
N CYS A 345 -26.70 -7.82 -3.16
CA CYS A 345 -27.80 -7.33 -4.00
C CYS A 345 -28.75 -6.34 -3.29
N THR A 346 -28.68 -6.20 -1.96
CA THR A 346 -29.48 -5.20 -1.23
C THR A 346 -28.86 -3.81 -1.27
N CYS A 347 -27.57 -3.71 -1.56
CA CYS A 347 -26.90 -2.43 -1.77
C CYS A 347 -27.49 -1.73 -3.02
N THR A 348 -27.51 -0.40 -3.06
CA THR A 348 -27.89 0.36 -4.26
C THR A 348 -26.74 1.16 -4.88
N SER A 349 -25.71 1.52 -4.09
CA SER A 349 -24.49 2.15 -4.59
C SER A 349 -23.25 1.43 -4.04
N LEU A 350 -22.84 0.36 -4.72
CA LEU A 350 -21.62 -0.36 -4.37
C LEU A 350 -20.42 0.42 -4.88
N TYR A 351 -19.46 0.74 -4.03
CA TYR A 351 -18.23 1.44 -4.40
C TYR A 351 -17.05 0.47 -4.56
N PHE A 352 -16.88 -0.42 -3.59
CA PHE A 352 -15.77 -1.37 -3.53
C PHE A 352 -16.29 -2.73 -3.09
N LEU A 353 -15.84 -3.78 -3.78
CA LEU A 353 -16.13 -5.16 -3.45
C LEU A 353 -14.89 -6.02 -3.62
N ASP A 354 -14.39 -6.57 -2.52
CA ASP A 354 -13.32 -7.58 -2.54
C ASP A 354 -13.80 -8.87 -1.86
N LEU A 355 -13.92 -9.94 -2.64
CA LEU A 355 -14.19 -11.31 -2.19
C LEU A 355 -13.02 -12.25 -2.53
N SER A 356 -11.85 -11.70 -2.84
CA SER A 356 -10.72 -12.43 -3.39
C SER A 356 -10.14 -13.46 -2.44
N ASN A 357 -9.42 -14.45 -2.97
CA ASN A 357 -8.66 -15.44 -2.20
C ASN A 357 -9.54 -16.14 -1.14
N ASN A 358 -10.63 -16.74 -1.62
CA ASN A 358 -11.60 -17.47 -0.80
C ASN A 358 -11.99 -18.77 -1.54
N HIS A 359 -13.04 -19.44 -1.07
CA HIS A 359 -13.56 -20.68 -1.66
C HIS A 359 -15.01 -20.54 -2.13
N PHE A 360 -15.42 -19.35 -2.57
CA PHE A 360 -16.77 -19.14 -3.09
C PHE A 360 -17.01 -19.92 -4.38
N THR A 361 -18.24 -20.42 -4.52
CA THR A 361 -18.69 -21.21 -5.67
C THR A 361 -19.97 -20.62 -6.28
N GLY A 362 -20.42 -21.21 -7.38
CA GLY A 362 -21.63 -20.76 -8.07
C GLY A 362 -21.35 -19.61 -9.02
N SER A 363 -22.40 -18.95 -9.51
CA SER A 363 -22.31 -17.88 -10.49
C SER A 363 -22.32 -16.50 -9.86
N ILE A 364 -21.64 -15.56 -10.49
CA ILE A 364 -21.75 -14.13 -10.18
C ILE A 364 -23.21 -13.69 -10.48
N PRO A 365 -23.93 -13.09 -9.53
CA PRO A 365 -25.34 -12.75 -9.71
C PRO A 365 -25.52 -11.51 -10.59
N SER A 366 -26.51 -11.53 -11.49
CA SER A 366 -26.84 -10.39 -12.36
C SER A 366 -27.40 -9.18 -11.60
N CYS A 367 -27.80 -9.34 -10.34
CA CYS A 367 -28.28 -8.26 -9.49
C CYS A 367 -27.24 -7.13 -9.32
N LEU A 368 -25.94 -7.42 -9.49
CA LEU A 368 -24.87 -6.44 -9.38
C LEU A 368 -25.07 -5.28 -10.37
N MET A 369 -25.73 -5.52 -11.51
CA MET A 369 -26.12 -4.49 -12.47
C MET A 369 -26.91 -3.32 -11.83
N ASN A 370 -27.62 -3.58 -10.74
CA ASN A 370 -28.39 -2.54 -10.04
C ASN A 370 -27.50 -1.57 -9.25
N CYS A 371 -26.26 -1.95 -8.96
CA CYS A 371 -25.35 -1.22 -8.08
C CYS A 371 -24.10 -0.70 -8.82
N THR A 372 -23.94 -1.07 -10.10
CA THR A 372 -22.71 -0.81 -10.86
C THR A 372 -22.51 0.63 -11.28
N ALA A 373 -23.48 1.53 -11.06
CA ALA A 373 -23.35 2.93 -11.45
C ALA A 373 -22.18 3.65 -10.73
N TYR A 374 -21.88 3.25 -9.50
CA TYR A 374 -20.87 3.87 -8.64
C TYR A 374 -19.70 2.95 -8.29
N VAL A 375 -19.67 1.72 -8.83
CA VAL A 375 -18.63 0.74 -8.49
C VAL A 375 -17.31 1.13 -9.12
N HIS A 376 -16.26 1.17 -8.32
CA HIS A 376 -14.89 1.48 -8.73
C HIS A 376 -14.04 0.21 -8.81
N ILE A 377 -14.20 -0.72 -7.86
CA ILE A 377 -13.39 -1.94 -7.79
C ILE A 377 -14.29 -3.16 -7.55
N ILE A 378 -14.10 -4.20 -8.38
CA ILE A 378 -14.64 -5.54 -8.17
C ILE A 378 -13.48 -6.53 -8.24
N ASN A 379 -13.13 -7.10 -7.09
CA ASN A 379 -12.10 -8.12 -6.97
C ASN A 379 -12.68 -9.44 -6.48
N LEU A 380 -12.76 -10.42 -7.38
CA LEU A 380 -13.31 -11.77 -7.15
C LEU A 380 -12.26 -12.85 -7.40
N ARG A 381 -10.98 -12.48 -7.50
CA ARG A 381 -9.92 -13.41 -7.91
C ARG A 381 -9.77 -14.59 -6.98
N ASN A 382 -9.21 -15.69 -7.48
CA ASN A 382 -8.79 -16.84 -6.69
C ASN A 382 -9.94 -17.39 -5.82
N ASN A 383 -10.96 -17.89 -6.52
CA ASN A 383 -12.15 -18.53 -5.96
C ASN A 383 -12.50 -19.76 -6.83
N SER A 384 -13.68 -20.35 -6.62
CA SER A 384 -14.22 -21.45 -7.43
C SER A 384 -15.52 -21.05 -8.16
N LEU A 385 -15.63 -19.78 -8.56
CA LEU A 385 -16.78 -19.25 -9.28
C LEU A 385 -16.89 -19.87 -10.66
N ARG A 386 -18.11 -20.14 -11.11
CA ARG A 386 -18.42 -20.89 -12.34
C ARG A 386 -19.61 -20.27 -13.06
N GLY A 387 -19.87 -20.69 -14.29
CA GLY A 387 -20.88 -20.08 -15.15
C GLY A 387 -20.28 -18.98 -16.01
N PHE A 388 -21.03 -17.91 -16.28
CA PHE A 388 -20.63 -16.82 -17.17
C PHE A 388 -20.33 -15.55 -16.38
N LEU A 389 -19.50 -14.67 -16.94
CA LEU A 389 -19.43 -13.28 -16.47
C LEU A 389 -20.72 -12.57 -16.91
N PRO A 390 -21.63 -12.21 -15.97
CA PRO A 390 -22.91 -11.61 -16.33
C PRO A 390 -22.72 -10.23 -16.96
N ASP A 391 -23.65 -9.84 -17.83
CA ASP A 391 -23.66 -8.53 -18.45
C ASP A 391 -24.19 -7.48 -17.45
N ILE A 392 -23.31 -7.02 -16.55
CA ILE A 392 -23.61 -6.04 -15.50
C ILE A 392 -23.00 -4.66 -15.78
N PHE A 393 -22.35 -4.46 -16.93
CA PHE A 393 -21.49 -3.30 -17.17
C PHE A 393 -22.17 -2.16 -17.95
N THR A 394 -23.46 -2.30 -18.28
CA THR A 394 -24.20 -1.33 -19.08
C THR A 394 -24.08 0.10 -18.58
N ASN A 395 -24.14 0.30 -17.25
CA ASN A 395 -24.04 1.61 -16.59
C ASN A 395 -22.75 1.77 -15.74
N ALA A 396 -21.75 0.90 -15.92
CA ALA A 396 -20.58 0.84 -15.06
C ALA A 396 -19.47 1.82 -15.46
N THR A 397 -19.80 3.11 -15.64
CA THR A 397 -18.86 4.11 -16.19
C THR A 397 -17.68 4.41 -15.27
N SER A 398 -17.86 4.24 -13.95
CA SER A 398 -16.85 4.50 -12.92
C SER A 398 -15.99 3.28 -12.59
N LEU A 399 -16.29 2.10 -13.16
CA LEU A 399 -15.54 0.88 -12.88
C LEU A 399 -14.10 1.03 -13.38
N ARG A 400 -13.18 1.05 -12.43
CA ARG A 400 -11.74 1.22 -12.63
C ARG A 400 -11.01 -0.11 -12.70
N SER A 401 -11.35 -1.05 -11.81
CA SER A 401 -10.67 -2.34 -11.69
C SER A 401 -11.65 -3.49 -11.63
N LEU A 402 -11.45 -4.48 -12.51
CA LEU A 402 -12.17 -5.75 -12.51
C LEU A 402 -11.16 -6.90 -12.53
N ASP A 403 -11.13 -7.67 -11.44
CA ASP A 403 -10.36 -8.90 -11.35
C ASP A 403 -11.28 -10.10 -11.05
N VAL A 404 -11.38 -11.02 -12.00
CA VAL A 404 -12.09 -12.31 -11.84
C VAL A 404 -11.16 -13.49 -12.08
N SER A 405 -9.84 -13.27 -11.98
CA SER A 405 -8.83 -14.27 -12.30
C SER A 405 -8.87 -15.49 -11.39
N HIS A 406 -8.24 -16.59 -11.81
CA HIS A 406 -8.15 -17.83 -11.04
C HIS A 406 -9.53 -18.34 -10.58
N ASN A 407 -10.43 -18.56 -11.55
CA ASN A 407 -11.78 -19.05 -11.34
C ASN A 407 -12.13 -20.09 -12.43
N GLN A 408 -13.41 -20.49 -12.52
CA GLN A 408 -13.91 -21.42 -13.53
C GLN A 408 -14.97 -20.78 -14.44
N LEU A 409 -14.89 -19.46 -14.65
CA LEU A 409 -15.82 -18.72 -15.52
C LEU A 409 -15.59 -19.09 -16.98
N ALA A 410 -16.67 -19.20 -17.74
CA ALA A 410 -16.67 -19.65 -19.12
C ALA A 410 -17.51 -18.74 -20.02
N GLY A 411 -17.51 -19.06 -21.32
CA GLY A 411 -18.29 -18.35 -22.34
C GLY A 411 -17.60 -17.11 -22.89
N LYS A 412 -18.40 -16.19 -23.42
CA LYS A 412 -17.94 -14.97 -24.09
C LYS A 412 -17.88 -13.79 -23.13
N LEU A 413 -17.10 -12.77 -23.51
CA LEU A 413 -17.00 -11.54 -22.74
C LEU A 413 -18.21 -10.62 -23.01
N PRO A 414 -18.83 -10.02 -21.98
CA PRO A 414 -19.88 -9.03 -22.16
C PRO A 414 -19.34 -7.80 -22.91
N LYS A 415 -19.96 -7.45 -24.04
CA LYS A 415 -19.53 -6.30 -24.86
C LYS A 415 -19.76 -4.96 -24.16
N SER A 416 -20.66 -4.91 -23.19
CA SER A 416 -20.93 -3.75 -22.34
C SER A 416 -19.72 -3.28 -21.53
N LEU A 417 -18.67 -4.10 -21.37
CA LEU A 417 -17.39 -3.68 -20.80
C LEU A 417 -16.80 -2.42 -21.50
N ILE A 418 -17.19 -2.18 -22.76
CA ILE A 418 -16.84 -0.95 -23.49
C ILE A 418 -17.39 0.34 -22.86
N ASN A 419 -18.40 0.22 -21.99
CA ASN A 419 -19.02 1.34 -21.28
C ASN A 419 -18.25 1.73 -20.02
N CYS A 420 -17.30 0.90 -19.56
CA CYS A 420 -16.46 1.19 -18.39
C CYS A 420 -15.37 2.20 -18.73
N LYS A 421 -15.75 3.47 -18.89
CA LYS A 421 -14.84 4.53 -19.37
C LYS A 421 -13.67 4.81 -18.43
N SER A 422 -13.81 4.50 -17.14
CA SER A 422 -12.77 4.66 -16.12
C SER A 422 -11.86 3.43 -15.96
N MET A 423 -12.06 2.37 -16.75
CA MET A 423 -11.34 1.10 -16.61
C MET A 423 -9.84 1.29 -16.82
N GLU A 424 -9.05 0.95 -15.81
CA GLU A 424 -7.59 0.95 -15.82
C GLU A 424 -7.01 -0.47 -15.76
N TYR A 425 -7.67 -1.38 -15.06
CA TYR A 425 -7.20 -2.74 -14.79
C TYR A 425 -8.28 -3.77 -15.11
N LEU A 426 -7.97 -4.71 -16.01
CA LEU A 426 -8.84 -5.84 -16.34
C LEU A 426 -8.06 -7.16 -16.30
N SER A 427 -8.46 -8.03 -15.38
CA SER A 427 -7.87 -9.36 -15.23
C SER A 427 -8.93 -10.46 -15.34
N LEU A 428 -8.80 -11.28 -16.39
CA LEU A 428 -9.65 -12.42 -16.72
C LEU A 428 -8.86 -13.74 -16.79
N LYS A 429 -7.58 -13.71 -16.39
CA LYS A 429 -6.66 -14.83 -16.56
C LYS A 429 -7.08 -16.06 -15.74
N GLU A 430 -6.58 -17.22 -16.14
CA GLU A 430 -6.81 -18.51 -15.46
C GLU A 430 -8.29 -18.78 -15.25
N ASN A 431 -9.02 -18.84 -16.36
CA ASN A 431 -10.44 -19.13 -16.44
C ASN A 431 -10.69 -20.07 -17.65
N LYS A 432 -11.96 -20.21 -18.05
CA LYS A 432 -12.42 -21.04 -19.19
C LYS A 432 -13.10 -20.19 -20.26
N PHE A 433 -12.76 -18.91 -20.38
CA PHE A 433 -13.34 -18.02 -21.40
C PHE A 433 -12.99 -18.52 -22.80
N LYS A 434 -14.00 -18.56 -23.68
CA LYS A 434 -13.86 -19.00 -25.07
C LYS A 434 -14.49 -17.95 -25.98
N ASP A 435 -13.64 -17.08 -26.50
CA ASP A 435 -14.04 -15.97 -27.36
C ASP A 435 -12.91 -15.58 -28.31
N THR A 436 -13.21 -14.74 -29.29
CA THR A 436 -12.17 -14.08 -30.11
C THR A 436 -11.46 -12.98 -29.33
N PHE A 437 -10.26 -12.56 -29.77
CA PHE A 437 -9.56 -11.44 -29.14
C PHE A 437 -10.46 -10.19 -29.04
N PRO A 438 -10.66 -9.62 -27.83
CA PRO A 438 -11.60 -8.52 -27.60
C PRO A 438 -11.00 -7.17 -28.04
N SER A 439 -10.81 -6.99 -29.35
CA SER A 439 -10.19 -5.79 -29.93
C SER A 439 -10.95 -4.50 -29.59
N TRP A 440 -12.26 -4.58 -29.35
CA TRP A 440 -13.10 -3.45 -28.93
C TRP A 440 -12.70 -2.83 -27.58
N LEU A 441 -11.94 -3.55 -26.74
CA LEU A 441 -11.34 -2.98 -25.52
C LEU A 441 -10.35 -1.85 -25.82
N SER A 442 -9.82 -1.76 -27.04
CA SER A 442 -8.93 -0.66 -27.43
C SER A 442 -9.56 0.73 -27.35
N SER A 443 -10.89 0.79 -27.32
CA SER A 443 -11.64 2.04 -27.16
C SER A 443 -11.64 2.57 -25.72
N LEU A 444 -11.21 1.76 -24.75
CA LEU A 444 -11.06 2.16 -23.35
C LEU A 444 -9.76 2.96 -23.20
N GLY A 445 -9.89 4.29 -23.26
CA GLY A 445 -8.76 5.22 -23.27
C GLY A 445 -7.94 5.26 -21.98
N LEU A 446 -8.37 4.60 -20.90
CA LEU A 446 -7.65 4.53 -19.63
C LEU A 446 -7.11 3.13 -19.30
N LEU A 447 -7.37 2.12 -20.16
CA LEU A 447 -6.96 0.74 -19.89
C LEU A 447 -5.43 0.63 -19.92
N ARG A 448 -4.84 0.34 -18.76
CA ARG A 448 -3.39 0.28 -18.52
C ARG A 448 -2.89 -1.16 -18.37
N VAL A 449 -3.70 -2.04 -17.79
CA VAL A 449 -3.34 -3.46 -17.54
C VAL A 449 -4.41 -4.37 -18.09
N LEU A 450 -4.00 -5.35 -18.91
CA LEU A 450 -4.89 -6.35 -19.51
C LEU A 450 -4.31 -7.76 -19.37
N PHE A 451 -5.00 -8.61 -18.61
CA PHE A 451 -4.62 -10.02 -18.41
C PHE A 451 -5.69 -10.99 -18.91
N LEU A 452 -5.33 -11.79 -19.91
CA LEU A 452 -6.16 -12.80 -20.55
C LEU A 452 -5.53 -14.21 -20.50
N ARG A 453 -4.37 -14.35 -19.85
CA ARG A 453 -3.57 -15.59 -19.75
C ARG A 453 -4.39 -16.83 -19.42
N SER A 454 -4.02 -17.99 -19.98
CA SER A 454 -4.57 -19.30 -19.60
C SER A 454 -6.10 -19.35 -19.70
N ASN A 455 -6.62 -19.15 -20.91
CA ASN A 455 -8.03 -19.28 -21.27
C ASN A 455 -8.16 -20.10 -22.58
N ALA A 456 -9.35 -20.17 -23.16
CA ALA A 456 -9.61 -20.79 -24.45
C ALA A 456 -9.88 -19.74 -25.56
N LEU A 457 -9.22 -18.57 -25.49
CA LEU A 457 -9.38 -17.50 -26.47
C LEU A 457 -8.67 -17.85 -27.79
N TYR A 458 -9.19 -17.37 -28.91
CA TYR A 458 -8.70 -17.77 -30.23
C TYR A 458 -8.85 -16.69 -31.30
N GLY A 459 -8.38 -17.00 -32.50
CA GLY A 459 -8.46 -16.13 -33.67
C GLY A 459 -7.27 -15.17 -33.78
N PRO A 460 -7.23 -14.39 -34.87
CA PRO A 460 -6.16 -13.43 -35.09
C PRO A 460 -6.28 -12.24 -34.15
N ILE A 461 -5.15 -11.62 -33.83
CA ILE A 461 -5.12 -10.36 -33.10
C ILE A 461 -4.94 -9.22 -34.09
N SER A 462 -5.93 -8.33 -34.17
CA SER A 462 -5.80 -7.05 -34.84
C SER A 462 -6.55 -5.96 -34.06
N SER A 463 -5.93 -4.79 -33.95
CA SER A 463 -6.59 -3.56 -33.51
C SER A 463 -6.02 -2.41 -34.35
N HIS A 464 -6.82 -1.88 -35.27
CA HIS A 464 -6.40 -0.76 -36.12
C HIS A 464 -6.00 0.49 -35.31
N LEU A 465 -6.55 0.63 -34.09
CA LEU A 465 -6.31 1.77 -33.19
C LEU A 465 -5.18 1.51 -32.16
N GLY A 466 -4.63 0.30 -32.09
CA GLY A 466 -3.69 -0.11 -31.03
C GLY A 466 -4.35 -0.16 -29.66
N PHE A 467 -3.55 -0.12 -28.59
CA PHE A 467 -4.02 0.15 -27.22
C PHE A 467 -3.21 1.34 -26.69
N PRO A 468 -3.74 2.57 -26.74
CA PRO A 468 -2.93 3.78 -26.55
C PRO A 468 -2.39 3.91 -25.11
N SER A 469 -3.15 3.44 -24.12
CA SER A 469 -2.85 3.64 -22.70
C SER A 469 -2.25 2.44 -21.98
N LEU A 470 -2.13 1.32 -22.69
CA LEU A 470 -1.69 0.06 -22.12
C LEU A 470 -0.22 0.14 -21.73
N ARG A 471 0.11 -0.51 -20.62
CA ARG A 471 1.46 -0.62 -20.04
C ARG A 471 1.83 -2.06 -19.79
N VAL A 472 0.85 -2.89 -19.43
CA VAL A 472 1.06 -4.32 -19.19
C VAL A 472 0.01 -5.12 -19.95
N ILE A 473 0.47 -6.12 -20.70
CA ILE A 473 -0.41 -7.08 -21.36
C ILE A 473 0.13 -8.50 -21.22
N ASP A 474 -0.73 -9.41 -20.80
CA ASP A 474 -0.47 -10.85 -20.78
C ASP A 474 -1.64 -11.58 -21.44
N ILE A 475 -1.40 -12.15 -22.62
CA ILE A 475 -2.36 -12.95 -23.39
C ILE A 475 -1.89 -14.39 -23.54
N SER A 476 -0.94 -14.80 -22.70
CA SER A 476 -0.24 -16.07 -22.86
C SER A 476 -1.15 -17.29 -22.69
N ASN A 477 -0.70 -18.45 -23.15
CA ASN A 477 -1.40 -19.73 -22.97
C ASN A 477 -2.87 -19.69 -23.44
N ASN A 478 -3.06 -19.35 -24.71
CA ASN A 478 -4.35 -19.33 -25.39
C ASN A 478 -4.23 -20.03 -26.76
N SER A 479 -5.17 -19.80 -27.67
CA SER A 479 -5.14 -20.30 -29.05
C SER A 479 -5.18 -19.17 -30.08
N PHE A 480 -4.62 -17.99 -29.76
CA PHE A 480 -4.50 -16.90 -30.71
C PHE A 480 -3.57 -17.30 -31.87
N ASN A 481 -3.90 -16.87 -33.09
CA ASN A 481 -3.19 -17.28 -34.30
C ASN A 481 -3.00 -16.12 -35.28
N GLY A 482 -2.59 -16.43 -36.51
CA GLY A 482 -2.33 -15.43 -37.54
C GLY A 482 -0.95 -14.80 -37.43
N THR A 483 -0.75 -13.70 -38.17
CA THR A 483 0.52 -12.96 -38.21
C THR A 483 0.36 -11.59 -37.56
N LEU A 484 1.44 -11.09 -36.95
CA LEU A 484 1.51 -9.72 -36.47
C LEU A 484 2.10 -8.82 -37.60
N PRO A 485 1.38 -7.78 -38.06
CA PRO A 485 1.93 -6.81 -39.00
C PRO A 485 3.22 -6.16 -38.50
N GLN A 486 4.13 -5.77 -39.41
CA GLN A 486 5.42 -5.19 -39.02
C GLN A 486 5.29 -3.88 -38.22
N ASP A 487 4.19 -3.16 -38.42
CA ASP A 487 3.80 -1.90 -37.77
C ASP A 487 2.82 -2.08 -36.59
N TYR A 488 2.59 -3.31 -36.13
CA TYR A 488 1.59 -3.63 -35.10
C TYR A 488 1.68 -2.78 -33.82
N PHE A 489 2.90 -2.45 -33.36
CA PHE A 489 3.13 -1.70 -32.12
C PHE A 489 3.21 -0.17 -32.30
N VAL A 490 3.06 0.36 -33.51
CA VAL A 490 3.24 1.80 -33.80
C VAL A 490 2.26 2.68 -33.01
N ASN A 491 1.04 2.23 -32.78
CA ASN A 491 -0.02 2.99 -32.10
C ASN A 491 -0.07 2.80 -30.57
N TRP A 492 0.89 2.09 -29.97
CA TRP A 492 0.94 1.84 -28.52
C TRP A 492 1.66 2.99 -27.80
N ARG A 493 0.98 4.14 -27.70
CA ARG A 493 1.57 5.43 -27.28
C ARG A 493 2.21 5.38 -25.89
N GLU A 494 1.49 4.93 -24.86
CA GLU A 494 2.03 4.87 -23.50
C GLU A 494 3.19 3.87 -23.37
N MET A 495 3.20 2.81 -24.18
CA MET A 495 4.34 1.88 -24.22
C MET A 495 5.56 2.47 -24.93
N SER A 496 5.42 3.52 -25.74
CA SER A 496 6.56 4.17 -26.42
C SER A 496 7.10 5.41 -25.71
N THR A 497 6.42 5.94 -24.70
CA THR A 497 6.89 7.07 -23.88
C THR A 497 7.96 6.64 -22.87
N VAL A 498 8.91 7.53 -22.56
CA VAL A 498 9.85 7.32 -21.44
C VAL A 498 9.21 7.83 -20.16
N TRP A 499 9.24 7.03 -19.10
CA TRP A 499 8.74 7.45 -17.79
C TRP A 499 9.66 8.51 -17.17
N VAL A 500 9.10 9.66 -16.78
CA VAL A 500 9.82 10.76 -16.12
C VAL A 500 9.12 11.10 -14.81
N GLU A 501 9.82 10.97 -13.69
CA GLU A 501 9.29 11.32 -12.37
C GLU A 501 8.91 12.81 -12.29
N GLY A 502 7.77 13.12 -11.66
CA GLY A 502 7.36 14.49 -11.36
C GLY A 502 6.60 15.26 -12.45
N LEU A 503 6.44 14.71 -13.65
CA LEU A 503 5.67 15.31 -14.77
C LEU A 503 4.53 14.42 -15.28
N GLY A 504 4.12 13.42 -14.50
CA GLY A 504 2.87 12.71 -14.77
C GLY A 504 1.70 13.68 -14.67
N PHE A 505 1.35 14.31 -15.80
CA PHE A 505 0.08 14.99 -16.01
C PHE A 505 -1.02 13.95 -15.76
N MET A 506 -1.43 13.80 -14.51
CA MET A 506 -2.75 13.29 -14.17
C MET A 506 -3.70 14.46 -14.44
N PRO A 507 -4.67 14.35 -15.38
CA PRO A 507 -5.86 15.15 -15.27
C PRO A 507 -6.49 14.77 -13.93
N ASP A 508 -6.50 15.75 -13.03
CA ASP A 508 -7.27 15.77 -11.80
C ASP A 508 -8.75 15.58 -12.12
N HIS A 509 -9.19 14.32 -12.27
CA HIS A 509 -10.59 13.97 -12.32
C HIS A 509 -10.79 12.79 -11.36
N THR A 510 -11.35 13.16 -10.21
CA THR A 510 -11.83 12.33 -9.09
C THR A 510 -10.76 11.65 -8.24
N MET A 511 -9.83 12.44 -7.68
CA MET A 511 -9.36 12.19 -6.32
C MET A 511 -10.48 12.57 -5.33
N GLY A 512 -11.39 11.62 -5.14
CA GLY A 512 -12.34 11.57 -4.03
C GLY A 512 -12.32 10.14 -3.53
N ASP A 513 -11.16 9.70 -3.06
CA ASP A 513 -10.93 8.36 -2.55
C ASP A 513 -10.18 8.55 -1.22
N ASP A 514 -10.95 9.01 -0.23
CA ASP A 514 -10.59 8.90 1.18
C ASP A 514 -10.53 7.41 1.52
N ASN A 515 -9.34 6.85 1.34
CA ASN A 515 -8.86 5.78 2.20
C ASN A 515 -7.38 6.04 2.51
N MET A 516 -7.26 6.67 3.68
CA MET A 516 -6.16 7.09 4.53
C MET A 516 -4.95 6.14 4.51
N TYR A 517 -3.77 6.73 4.75
CA TYR A 517 -2.41 6.15 4.78
C TYR A 517 -1.69 5.97 3.43
N THR A 518 -1.47 7.08 2.72
CA THR A 518 -0.21 7.22 1.96
C THR A 518 0.83 7.85 2.89
N THR A 519 1.71 7.00 3.41
CA THR A 519 2.91 7.40 4.16
C THR A 519 3.67 8.46 3.38
N TYR A 520 4.08 9.51 4.10
CA TYR A 520 4.93 10.61 3.66
C TYR A 520 6.33 10.09 3.27
N ILE A 521 6.43 9.41 2.13
CA ILE A 521 7.68 8.96 1.51
C ILE A 521 7.56 9.36 0.03
N GLY A 522 8.57 10.07 -0.48
CA GLY A 522 8.51 10.85 -1.73
C GLY A 522 7.73 10.16 -2.86
N LYS A 523 6.88 10.95 -3.53
CA LYS A 523 5.82 10.58 -4.47
C LYS A 523 6.23 9.51 -5.51
N VAL A 524 6.19 8.23 -5.12
CA VAL A 524 6.16 7.09 -6.05
C VAL A 524 4.70 6.74 -6.24
N TYR A 525 4.21 6.88 -7.48
CA TYR A 525 2.84 6.51 -7.80
C TYR A 525 2.76 4.99 -8.05
N ILE A 526 1.86 4.32 -7.35
CA ILE A 526 1.61 2.87 -7.41
C ILE A 526 0.11 2.61 -7.63
N TYR A 527 -0.23 1.58 -8.40
CA TYR A 527 -1.59 1.05 -8.41
C TYR A 527 -1.79 0.20 -7.15
N LYS A 528 -2.94 0.38 -6.47
CA LYS A 528 -3.36 -0.50 -5.37
C LYS A 528 -3.77 -1.91 -5.85
N ASP A 529 -3.87 -2.14 -7.16
CA ASP A 529 -4.09 -3.48 -7.75
C ASP A 529 -2.80 -4.31 -7.67
N SER A 530 -2.97 -5.61 -7.45
CA SER A 530 -1.88 -6.59 -7.54
C SER A 530 -1.92 -7.33 -8.87
N MET A 531 -0.80 -7.93 -9.25
CA MET A 531 -0.70 -8.84 -10.39
C MET A 531 0.21 -10.00 -10.07
N ASP A 532 0.08 -11.07 -10.83
CA ASP A 532 1.10 -12.10 -10.95
C ASP A 532 1.28 -12.45 -12.43
N MET A 533 2.53 -12.73 -12.80
CA MET A 533 2.92 -13.08 -14.17
C MET A 533 4.16 -13.96 -14.17
N VAL A 534 4.42 -14.66 -15.28
CA VAL A 534 5.67 -15.40 -15.47
C VAL A 534 6.76 -14.40 -15.82
N TYR A 535 7.58 -14.04 -14.84
CA TYR A 535 8.67 -13.09 -14.99
C TYR A 535 9.99 -13.81 -14.72
N LYS A 536 10.92 -13.76 -15.69
CA LYS A 536 12.21 -14.49 -15.65
C LYS A 536 12.06 -16.00 -15.39
N GLY A 537 11.05 -16.61 -16.02
CA GLY A 537 10.81 -18.06 -15.93
C GLY A 537 10.05 -18.52 -14.68
N VAL A 538 9.70 -17.62 -13.75
CA VAL A 538 8.98 -17.96 -12.51
C VAL A 538 7.70 -17.13 -12.35
N VAL A 539 6.67 -17.72 -11.75
CA VAL A 539 5.45 -16.96 -11.39
C VAL A 539 5.82 -15.98 -10.28
N THR A 540 5.72 -14.70 -10.57
CA THR A 540 6.08 -13.61 -9.66
C THR A 540 4.83 -12.84 -9.27
N GLU A 541 4.58 -12.71 -7.96
CA GLU A 541 3.50 -11.87 -7.41
C GLU A 541 4.04 -10.45 -7.15
N PHE A 542 3.29 -9.47 -7.64
CA PHE A 542 3.48 -8.04 -7.42
C PHE A 542 2.29 -7.55 -6.58
N PRO A 543 2.46 -7.35 -5.26
CA PRO A 543 1.38 -6.91 -4.38
C PRO A 543 0.81 -5.55 -4.77
N GLN A 544 1.59 -4.72 -5.46
CA GLN A 544 1.21 -3.44 -6.03
C GLN A 544 1.95 -3.26 -7.36
N ILE A 545 1.28 -2.65 -8.34
CA ILE A 545 1.86 -2.44 -9.67
C ILE A 545 2.47 -1.04 -9.73
N PHE A 546 3.77 -0.96 -9.96
CA PHE A 546 4.45 0.31 -10.20
C PHE A 546 3.94 0.93 -11.51
N LEU A 547 3.58 2.23 -11.48
CA LEU A 547 3.02 2.92 -12.64
C LEU A 547 3.96 2.92 -13.86
N GLY A 548 5.27 2.95 -13.66
CA GLY A 548 6.25 2.87 -14.75
C GLY A 548 6.57 1.45 -15.24
N TYR A 549 5.97 0.40 -14.67
CA TYR A 549 6.22 -0.98 -15.09
C TYR A 549 5.56 -1.25 -16.45
N LYS A 550 6.34 -1.83 -17.38
CA LYS A 550 5.84 -2.19 -18.71
C LYS A 550 6.27 -3.59 -19.12
N ALA A 551 5.32 -4.38 -19.60
CA ALA A 551 5.56 -5.77 -19.95
C ALA A 551 4.60 -6.29 -21.04
N ILE A 552 5.11 -7.20 -21.88
CA ILE A 552 4.35 -7.91 -22.91
C ILE A 552 4.64 -9.40 -22.78
N ASP A 553 3.58 -10.20 -22.58
CA ASP A 553 3.64 -11.66 -22.66
C ASP A 553 2.60 -12.19 -23.65
N PHE A 554 3.06 -12.65 -24.82
CA PHE A 554 2.25 -13.29 -25.86
C PHE A 554 2.58 -14.80 -25.98
N SER A 555 3.25 -15.38 -24.99
CA SER A 555 3.75 -16.75 -25.06
C SER A 555 2.65 -17.82 -25.13
N GLY A 556 2.99 -19.04 -25.54
CA GLY A 556 2.04 -20.17 -25.50
C GLY A 556 0.81 -19.97 -26.38
N ASN A 557 1.01 -19.50 -27.61
CA ASN A 557 -0.04 -19.26 -28.60
C ASN A 557 0.34 -19.91 -29.95
N LYS A 558 -0.36 -19.55 -31.02
CA LYS A 558 -0.17 -20.09 -32.38
C LYS A 558 0.19 -18.98 -33.37
N PHE A 559 0.88 -17.93 -32.93
CA PHE A 559 1.32 -16.86 -33.82
C PHE A 559 2.34 -17.36 -34.84
N THR A 560 2.27 -16.80 -36.05
CA THR A 560 3.12 -17.14 -37.20
C THR A 560 3.68 -15.87 -37.84
N GLY A 561 4.52 -16.01 -38.86
CA GLY A 561 5.16 -14.87 -39.53
C GLY A 561 6.32 -14.32 -38.71
N GLN A 562 6.74 -13.10 -39.00
CA GLN A 562 7.91 -12.48 -38.35
C GLN A 562 7.51 -11.69 -37.09
N ILE A 563 8.42 -11.60 -36.12
CA ILE A 563 8.28 -10.67 -35.01
C ILE A 563 8.31 -9.23 -35.56
N PRO A 564 7.33 -8.35 -35.22
CA PRO A 564 7.28 -6.99 -35.75
C PRO A 564 8.50 -6.14 -35.36
N LYS A 565 9.13 -5.47 -36.33
CA LYS A 565 10.22 -4.51 -36.06
C LYS A 565 9.77 -3.34 -35.19
N SER A 566 8.49 -2.98 -35.23
CA SER A 566 7.89 -1.91 -34.42
C SER A 566 7.99 -2.14 -32.90
N ILE A 567 8.29 -3.35 -32.42
CA ILE A 567 8.55 -3.61 -31.00
C ILE A 567 9.65 -2.70 -30.43
N GLY A 568 10.65 -2.33 -31.24
CA GLY A 568 11.74 -1.44 -30.82
C GLY A 568 11.33 0.02 -30.56
N PHE A 569 10.08 0.39 -30.90
CA PHE A 569 9.51 1.68 -30.53
C PHE A 569 9.00 1.70 -29.09
N LEU A 570 8.77 0.55 -28.48
CA LEU A 570 8.27 0.47 -27.12
C LEU A 570 9.43 0.70 -26.14
N LYS A 571 9.40 1.84 -25.45
CA LYS A 571 10.42 2.28 -24.51
C LYS A 571 10.02 1.87 -23.10
N ASP A 572 11.02 1.60 -22.27
CA ASP A 572 10.86 1.17 -20.87
C ASP A 572 10.17 -0.18 -20.65
N LEU A 573 10.00 -1.00 -21.70
CA LEU A 573 9.65 -2.40 -21.50
C LEU A 573 10.71 -3.09 -20.67
N ARG A 574 10.28 -3.76 -19.60
CA ARG A 574 11.13 -4.58 -18.73
C ARG A 574 11.04 -6.06 -19.09
N HIS A 575 9.91 -6.51 -19.61
CA HIS A 575 9.67 -7.91 -19.94
C HIS A 575 9.03 -8.07 -21.31
N VAL A 576 9.62 -8.94 -22.14
CA VAL A 576 9.09 -9.36 -23.43
C VAL A 576 9.15 -10.89 -23.52
N ASN A 577 8.00 -11.51 -23.70
CA ASN A 577 7.90 -12.96 -23.86
C ASN A 577 7.05 -13.31 -25.09
N PHE A 578 7.69 -13.90 -26.09
CA PHE A 578 7.07 -14.42 -27.32
C PHE A 578 7.28 -15.92 -27.48
N SER A 579 7.67 -16.62 -26.41
CA SER A 579 8.00 -18.04 -26.48
C SER A 579 6.81 -18.94 -26.79
N ARG A 580 7.10 -20.19 -27.17
CA ARG A 580 6.07 -21.22 -27.43
C ARG A 580 5.03 -20.75 -28.44
N ASN A 581 5.50 -20.31 -29.60
CA ASN A 581 4.71 -19.87 -30.75
C ASN A 581 5.27 -20.53 -32.02
N ALA A 582 4.89 -20.02 -33.20
CA ALA A 582 5.43 -20.44 -34.48
C ALA A 582 6.00 -19.25 -35.27
N PHE A 583 6.59 -18.27 -34.59
CA PHE A 583 7.27 -17.14 -35.24
C PHE A 583 8.46 -17.63 -36.08
N THR A 584 8.69 -16.97 -37.21
CA THR A 584 9.68 -17.31 -38.25
C THR A 584 10.52 -16.10 -38.61
N GLY A 585 11.59 -16.31 -39.39
CA GLY A 585 12.51 -15.25 -39.79
C GLY A 585 13.46 -14.83 -38.67
N SER A 586 14.17 -13.71 -38.87
CA SER A 586 15.20 -13.25 -37.95
C SER A 586 14.66 -12.52 -36.73
N ILE A 587 15.37 -12.65 -35.61
CA ILE A 587 15.19 -11.79 -34.43
C ILE A 587 15.42 -10.32 -34.86
N PRO A 588 14.46 -9.40 -34.68
CA PRO A 588 14.62 -8.00 -35.07
C PRO A 588 15.72 -7.30 -34.25
N SER A 589 16.70 -6.69 -34.92
CA SER A 589 17.72 -5.88 -34.24
C SER A 589 17.15 -4.67 -33.48
N SER A 590 15.93 -4.23 -33.84
CA SER A 590 15.22 -3.15 -33.16
C SER A 590 14.90 -3.46 -31.69
N LEU A 591 14.93 -4.72 -31.24
CA LEU A 591 14.83 -5.08 -29.82
C LEU A 591 15.94 -4.44 -28.97
N ALA A 592 17.12 -4.18 -29.56
CA ALA A 592 18.21 -3.48 -28.87
C ALA A 592 17.90 -2.01 -28.56
N ASN A 593 16.82 -1.44 -29.13
CA ASN A 593 16.37 -0.08 -28.82
C ASN A 593 15.59 0.03 -27.50
N ILE A 594 15.31 -1.11 -26.85
CA ILE A 594 14.56 -1.21 -25.58
C ILE A 594 15.58 -1.28 -24.43
N THR A 595 16.17 -0.15 -24.08
CA THR A 595 17.36 -0.11 -23.21
C THR A 595 17.13 -0.57 -21.77
N ASN A 596 15.89 -0.55 -21.28
CA ASN A 596 15.51 -0.97 -19.93
C ASN A 596 14.98 -2.42 -19.87
N LEU A 597 15.16 -3.21 -20.93
CA LEU A 597 14.72 -4.59 -20.99
C LEU A 597 15.49 -5.46 -19.99
N GLU A 598 14.77 -6.19 -19.15
CA GLU A 598 15.33 -7.05 -18.10
C GLU A 598 15.19 -8.54 -18.45
N ALA A 599 14.10 -8.92 -19.13
CA ALA A 599 13.78 -10.28 -19.49
C ALA A 599 13.29 -10.40 -20.93
N LEU A 600 13.94 -11.28 -21.72
CA LEU A 600 13.61 -11.57 -23.10
C LEU A 600 13.51 -13.09 -23.34
N ASP A 601 12.29 -13.59 -23.56
CA ASP A 601 12.06 -15.00 -23.89
C ASP A 601 11.50 -15.14 -25.32
N LEU A 602 12.29 -15.75 -26.20
CA LEU A 602 11.93 -16.07 -27.59
C LEU A 602 12.00 -17.58 -27.85
N SER A 603 12.10 -18.40 -26.81
CA SER A 603 12.29 -19.84 -26.91
C SER A 603 11.11 -20.55 -27.59
N HIS A 604 11.33 -21.78 -28.07
CA HIS A 604 10.29 -22.62 -28.68
C HIS A 604 9.52 -21.91 -29.80
N ASN A 605 10.26 -21.47 -30.82
CA ASN A 605 9.72 -20.85 -32.03
C ASN A 605 10.38 -21.48 -33.28
N LYS A 606 10.24 -20.84 -34.44
CA LYS A 606 10.88 -21.22 -35.70
C LYS A 606 11.78 -20.08 -36.21
N LEU A 607 12.38 -19.31 -35.30
CA LEU A 607 13.25 -18.18 -35.64
C LEU A 607 14.53 -18.67 -36.27
N SER A 608 15.06 -17.94 -37.25
CA SER A 608 16.27 -18.31 -38.01
C SER A 608 17.21 -17.13 -38.20
N GLY A 609 18.41 -17.35 -38.72
CA GLY A 609 19.44 -16.31 -38.82
C GLY A 609 20.17 -16.08 -37.49
N THR A 610 20.82 -14.92 -37.35
CA THR A 610 21.73 -14.65 -36.22
C THR A 610 21.05 -13.95 -35.05
N ILE A 611 21.52 -14.20 -33.83
CA ILE A 611 21.22 -13.36 -32.67
C ILE A 611 21.85 -11.97 -32.89
N PRO A 612 21.08 -10.86 -32.92
CA PRO A 612 21.62 -9.54 -33.23
C PRO A 612 22.68 -9.10 -32.23
N ARG A 613 23.85 -8.67 -32.73
CA ARG A 613 24.96 -8.20 -31.87
C ARG A 613 24.58 -7.01 -31.01
N ASP A 614 23.65 -6.17 -31.46
CA ASP A 614 23.20 -4.99 -30.71
C ASP A 614 22.53 -5.35 -29.37
N LEU A 615 21.99 -6.56 -29.21
CA LEU A 615 21.43 -7.02 -27.92
C LEU A 615 22.48 -7.05 -26.81
N ALA A 616 23.76 -7.22 -27.16
CA ALA A 616 24.88 -7.17 -26.22
C ALA A 616 25.00 -5.81 -25.48
N ARG A 617 24.36 -4.75 -26.00
CA ARG A 617 24.36 -3.40 -25.42
C ARG A 617 23.33 -3.20 -24.31
N LEU A 618 22.39 -4.13 -24.14
CA LEU A 618 21.33 -4.03 -23.14
C LEU A 618 21.88 -4.37 -21.75
N SER A 619 22.14 -3.34 -20.95
CA SER A 619 22.83 -3.48 -19.66
C SER A 619 21.94 -4.02 -18.54
N PHE A 620 20.61 -3.88 -18.63
CA PHE A 620 19.65 -4.40 -17.65
C PHE A 620 19.18 -5.83 -17.93
N LEU A 621 19.51 -6.36 -19.11
CA LEU A 621 19.10 -7.68 -19.52
C LEU A 621 19.71 -8.69 -18.56
N SER A 622 18.86 -9.44 -17.86
CA SER A 622 19.26 -10.37 -16.81
C SER A 622 18.71 -11.77 -17.03
N TYR A 623 17.68 -11.91 -17.88
CA TYR A 623 17.16 -13.19 -18.32
C TYR A 623 17.02 -13.19 -19.84
N VAL A 624 17.61 -14.18 -20.51
CA VAL A 624 17.36 -14.46 -21.92
C VAL A 624 17.09 -15.94 -22.13
N ASP A 625 16.21 -16.24 -23.07
CA ASP A 625 16.01 -17.60 -23.56
C ASP A 625 15.73 -17.58 -25.06
N PHE A 626 16.63 -18.23 -25.82
CA PHE A 626 16.59 -18.38 -27.27
C PHE A 626 16.48 -19.85 -27.69
N SER A 627 16.32 -20.76 -26.73
CA SER A 627 16.33 -22.21 -26.95
C SER A 627 15.24 -22.69 -27.91
N HIS A 628 15.44 -23.85 -28.52
CA HIS A 628 14.46 -24.49 -29.42
C HIS A 628 14.03 -23.58 -30.58
N ASN A 629 14.99 -23.20 -31.42
CA ASN A 629 14.79 -22.40 -32.63
C ASN A 629 15.69 -22.92 -33.77
N PHE A 630 15.82 -22.17 -34.87
CA PHE A 630 16.73 -22.44 -35.99
C PHE A 630 17.81 -21.37 -36.12
N LEU A 631 18.26 -20.80 -34.99
CA LEU A 631 19.26 -19.74 -34.96
C LEU A 631 20.64 -20.29 -35.34
N GLN A 632 21.46 -19.42 -35.93
CA GLN A 632 22.79 -19.75 -36.42
C GLN A 632 23.77 -18.59 -36.25
N GLY A 633 25.07 -18.87 -36.29
CA GLY A 633 26.11 -17.85 -36.16
C GLY A 633 26.64 -17.71 -34.73
N PRO A 634 27.51 -16.71 -34.49
CA PRO A 634 28.14 -16.53 -33.19
C PRO A 634 27.16 -15.93 -32.17
N VAL A 635 27.19 -16.43 -30.93
CA VAL A 635 26.48 -15.80 -29.81
C VAL A 635 27.15 -14.45 -29.46
N PRO A 636 26.41 -13.33 -29.35
CA PRO A 636 27.00 -12.03 -29.03
C PRO A 636 27.68 -12.03 -27.66
N ARG A 637 28.88 -11.45 -27.60
CA ARG A 637 29.67 -11.36 -26.36
C ARG A 637 29.27 -10.11 -25.56
N SER A 638 28.70 -10.33 -24.38
CA SER A 638 28.56 -9.34 -23.31
C SER A 638 28.42 -10.07 -21.98
N THR A 639 28.67 -9.36 -20.89
CA THR A 639 28.47 -9.89 -19.53
C THR A 639 27.06 -10.46 -19.36
N GLN A 640 26.04 -9.75 -19.84
CA GLN A 640 24.64 -10.16 -19.66
C GLN A 640 24.23 -11.41 -20.44
N ILE A 641 24.84 -11.67 -21.60
CA ILE A 641 24.55 -12.86 -22.41
C ILE A 641 25.40 -14.04 -21.95
N GLN A 642 26.64 -13.80 -21.54
CA GLN A 642 27.56 -14.85 -21.11
C GLN A 642 27.24 -15.42 -19.73
N THR A 643 26.56 -14.67 -18.86
CA THR A 643 26.10 -15.16 -17.55
C THR A 643 24.81 -15.98 -17.60
N GLN A 644 24.25 -16.22 -18.79
CA GLN A 644 23.00 -16.94 -18.97
C GLN A 644 23.25 -18.44 -18.90
N ASN A 645 22.21 -19.22 -18.58
CA ASN A 645 22.36 -20.67 -18.52
C ASN A 645 22.55 -21.25 -19.93
N CYS A 646 23.32 -22.33 -20.06
CA CYS A 646 23.51 -23.01 -21.34
C CYS A 646 22.18 -23.42 -21.98
N SER A 647 21.22 -23.84 -21.14
CA SER A 647 19.86 -24.20 -21.56
C SER A 647 19.16 -23.09 -22.36
N SER A 648 19.50 -21.81 -22.13
CA SER A 648 18.95 -20.67 -22.88
C SER A 648 19.32 -20.66 -24.36
N PHE A 649 20.25 -21.51 -24.81
CA PHE A 649 20.72 -21.58 -26.20
C PHE A 649 20.55 -22.96 -26.84
N GLU A 650 20.04 -23.93 -26.08
CA GLU A 650 19.88 -25.32 -26.54
C GLU A 650 18.97 -25.44 -27.76
N ASP A 651 19.08 -26.57 -28.47
CA ASP A 651 18.30 -26.87 -29.68
C ASP A 651 18.37 -25.77 -30.76
N ASN A 652 19.57 -25.21 -30.96
CA ASN A 652 19.93 -24.34 -32.08
C ASN A 652 21.27 -24.81 -32.71
N PRO A 653 21.26 -25.81 -33.60
CA PRO A 653 22.48 -26.49 -34.05
C PRO A 653 23.46 -25.59 -34.83
N GLY A 654 23.01 -24.43 -35.32
CA GLY A 654 23.85 -23.49 -36.06
C GLY A 654 24.58 -22.47 -35.18
N LEU A 655 24.31 -22.41 -33.87
CA LEU A 655 24.97 -21.48 -32.96
C LEU A 655 26.36 -21.98 -32.56
N TYR A 656 27.32 -21.05 -32.46
CA TYR A 656 28.69 -21.33 -31.99
C TYR A 656 29.22 -20.16 -31.14
N GLY A 657 30.35 -20.36 -30.45
CA GLY A 657 30.84 -19.39 -29.46
C GLY A 657 30.21 -19.57 -28.08
N LEU A 658 29.75 -20.78 -27.76
CA LEU A 658 29.09 -21.17 -26.50
C LEU A 658 30.06 -21.73 -25.45
N GLU A 659 31.34 -21.87 -25.79
CA GLU A 659 32.33 -22.57 -24.96
C GLU A 659 32.51 -21.91 -23.59
N GLU A 660 32.42 -20.57 -23.55
CA GLU A 660 32.50 -19.77 -22.31
C GLU A 660 31.19 -19.78 -21.49
N ILE A 661 30.07 -20.25 -22.06
CA ILE A 661 28.74 -20.25 -21.43
C ILE A 661 28.37 -21.66 -20.94
N CYS A 662 28.60 -22.66 -21.77
CA CYS A 662 28.21 -24.05 -21.52
C CYS A 662 29.33 -24.91 -20.90
N GLY A 663 30.57 -24.41 -20.87
CA GLY A 663 31.74 -25.24 -20.58
C GLY A 663 32.08 -26.20 -21.71
N GLU A 664 33.18 -26.96 -21.58
CA GLU A 664 33.50 -28.00 -22.56
C GLU A 664 32.41 -29.09 -22.56
N ILE A 665 31.71 -29.21 -23.69
CA ILE A 665 30.79 -30.32 -23.94
C ILE A 665 31.64 -31.57 -24.17
N HIS A 666 31.83 -32.40 -23.14
CA HIS A 666 32.28 -33.77 -23.35
C HIS A 666 31.17 -34.55 -24.05
N VAL A 667 31.26 -34.62 -25.38
CA VAL A 667 30.49 -35.57 -26.19
C VAL A 667 31.07 -36.96 -25.92
N PRO A 668 30.31 -37.95 -25.41
CA PRO A 668 30.78 -39.33 -25.40
C PRO A 668 30.87 -39.82 -26.85
N ASP A 669 32.06 -40.23 -27.26
CA ASP A 669 32.33 -40.84 -28.56
C ASP A 669 31.42 -42.07 -28.78
N PRO A 670 30.62 -42.13 -29.86
CA PRO A 670 29.79 -43.28 -30.17
C PRO A 670 30.61 -44.39 -30.85
N THR A 671 31.78 -44.76 -30.31
CA THR A 671 32.50 -45.97 -30.73
C THR A 671 33.30 -46.61 -29.59
N SER A 672 32.64 -47.29 -28.65
CA SER A 672 33.14 -48.60 -28.18
C SER A 672 32.03 -49.40 -27.51
N GLY A 673 31.83 -50.61 -28.01
CA GLY A 673 30.93 -51.59 -27.41
C GLY A 673 31.59 -52.33 -26.26
N ASN A 674 30.74 -52.74 -25.31
CA ASN A 674 30.91 -53.84 -24.34
C ASN A 674 32.21 -53.93 -23.53
N SER A 675 32.11 -53.68 -22.23
CA SER A 675 32.35 -54.73 -21.21
C SER A 675 31.88 -54.29 -19.83
N GLN A 676 31.34 -55.26 -19.09
CA GLN A 676 30.88 -55.16 -17.71
C GLN A 676 32.03 -54.99 -16.70
N GLN A 677 31.63 -54.54 -15.50
CA GLN A 677 32.10 -54.93 -14.15
C GLN A 677 33.10 -54.03 -13.38
N SER A 678 32.56 -53.53 -12.26
CA SER A 678 33.04 -53.53 -10.85
C SER A 678 34.20 -52.64 -10.38
N GLU A 679 33.82 -51.81 -9.39
CA GLU A 679 34.41 -51.55 -8.06
C GLU A 679 35.66 -50.66 -7.83
N GLU A 680 35.45 -49.77 -6.85
CA GLU A 680 36.35 -49.21 -5.82
C GLU A 680 37.39 -48.09 -6.09
N PHE A 681 37.10 -46.94 -5.42
CA PHE A 681 37.96 -46.09 -4.56
C PHE A 681 39.47 -45.89 -4.86
N SER A 682 39.84 -44.64 -5.13
CA SER A 682 40.94 -43.83 -4.50
C SER A 682 41.18 -42.57 -5.37
N SER A 683 40.82 -41.37 -4.91
CA SER A 683 41.62 -40.37 -4.16
C SER A 683 42.85 -39.82 -4.89
N GLU A 684 42.77 -38.53 -5.30
CA GLU A 684 43.77 -37.44 -5.21
C GLU A 684 43.30 -36.30 -6.14
N GLU A 685 42.66 -35.24 -5.64
CA GLU A 685 43.26 -33.98 -5.12
C GLU A 685 44.07 -33.17 -6.15
N SER A 686 43.45 -32.12 -6.71
CA SER A 686 44.01 -30.80 -7.10
C SER A 686 43.05 -30.15 -8.13
N GLU A 687 42.43 -28.98 -8.02
CA GLU A 687 42.50 -27.83 -7.12
C GLU A 687 41.09 -27.18 -7.07
N GLU A 688 40.26 -27.51 -6.07
CA GLU A 688 39.14 -26.65 -5.68
C GLU A 688 39.54 -25.85 -4.44
N VAL A 689 40.52 -24.95 -4.60
CA VAL A 689 40.63 -23.83 -3.66
C VAL A 689 39.73 -22.73 -4.20
N LEU A 690 38.43 -22.92 -3.97
CA LEU A 690 37.46 -21.82 -3.93
C LEU A 690 38.11 -20.74 -3.07
N ASN A 691 38.40 -19.59 -3.68
CA ASN A 691 39.29 -18.59 -3.10
C ASN A 691 38.60 -17.92 -1.90
N TRP A 692 38.62 -18.56 -0.73
CA TRP A 692 38.05 -18.06 0.53
C TRP A 692 38.68 -16.73 0.93
N ILE A 693 39.86 -16.40 0.40
CA ILE A 693 40.47 -15.07 0.50
C ILE A 693 39.64 -14.05 -0.29
N ALA A 694 39.17 -14.37 -1.50
CA ALA A 694 38.26 -13.49 -2.25
C ALA A 694 36.89 -13.34 -1.56
N ALA A 695 36.35 -14.43 -0.98
CA ALA A 695 35.13 -14.37 -0.19
C ALA A 695 35.32 -13.52 1.09
N ALA A 696 36.45 -13.64 1.78
CA ALA A 696 36.78 -12.86 2.98
C ALA A 696 37.06 -11.39 2.65
N VAL A 697 37.74 -11.12 1.53
CA VAL A 697 37.99 -9.76 1.02
C VAL A 697 36.70 -9.10 0.54
N ALA A 698 35.73 -9.86 0.02
CA ALA A 698 34.42 -9.35 -0.36
C ALA A 698 33.44 -9.21 0.82
N TYR A 699 33.63 -9.99 1.90
CA TYR A 699 32.76 -9.97 3.08
C TYR A 699 32.79 -8.62 3.80
N GLY A 700 33.98 -8.03 4.00
CA GLY A 700 34.13 -6.74 4.68
C GLY A 700 33.39 -5.59 3.94
N PRO A 701 33.69 -5.36 2.65
CA PRO A 701 32.96 -4.39 1.83
C PRO A 701 31.47 -4.75 1.66
N GLY A 702 31.12 -6.04 1.54
CA GLY A 702 29.74 -6.48 1.40
C GLY A 702 28.88 -6.22 2.64
N VAL A 703 29.41 -6.50 3.84
CA VAL A 703 28.75 -6.19 5.11
C VAL A 703 28.75 -4.68 5.37
N PHE A 704 29.83 -3.97 5.04
CA PHE A 704 29.87 -2.51 5.16
C PHE A 704 28.87 -1.84 4.21
N CYS A 705 28.81 -2.25 2.94
CA CYS A 705 27.78 -1.81 2.00
C CYS A 705 26.38 -2.22 2.46
N GLY A 706 26.19 -3.42 3.00
CA GLY A 706 24.91 -3.87 3.55
C GLY A 706 24.46 -3.06 4.76
N LEU A 707 25.38 -2.71 5.67
CA LEU A 707 25.11 -1.87 6.84
C LEU A 707 24.94 -0.40 6.46
N VAL A 708 25.68 0.10 5.46
CA VAL A 708 25.51 1.46 4.93
C VAL A 708 24.20 1.57 4.16
N ILE A 709 23.83 0.57 3.35
CA ILE A 709 22.51 0.50 2.70
C ILE A 709 21.41 0.37 3.76
N GLY A 710 21.58 -0.48 4.77
CA GLY A 710 20.65 -0.64 5.88
C GLY A 710 20.50 0.62 6.74
N TYR A 711 21.60 1.33 7.00
CA TYR A 711 21.63 2.60 7.71
C TYR A 711 21.01 3.72 6.87
N ILE A 712 21.34 3.81 5.58
CA ILE A 712 20.66 4.70 4.61
C ILE A 712 19.16 4.38 4.56
N PHE A 713 18.75 3.11 4.65
CA PHE A 713 17.35 2.68 4.76
C PHE A 713 16.68 3.17 6.05
N PHE A 714 17.40 3.13 7.18
CA PHE A 714 16.88 3.51 8.49
C PHE A 714 16.94 5.02 8.76
N THR A 715 17.86 5.75 8.13
CA THR A 715 18.13 7.17 8.44
C THR A 715 17.88 8.12 7.28
N SER A 716 17.74 7.65 6.03
CA SER A 716 17.50 8.51 4.87
C SER A 716 16.10 8.32 4.29
N HIS A 717 15.36 9.42 4.15
CA HIS A 717 14.01 9.47 3.57
C HIS A 717 14.02 9.31 2.02
N LYS A 718 14.97 8.56 1.44
CA LYS A 718 15.14 8.40 -0.01
C LYS A 718 15.12 6.93 -0.43
N HIS A 719 13.95 6.31 -0.29
CA HIS A 719 13.62 4.98 -0.83
C HIS A 719 13.47 4.92 -2.37
N ILE A 720 13.50 6.07 -3.05
CA ILE A 720 13.09 6.25 -4.46
C ILE A 720 14.03 5.54 -5.43
N TRP A 721 15.35 5.74 -5.31
CA TRP A 721 16.35 5.14 -6.21
C TRP A 721 16.36 3.60 -6.13
N PHE A 722 16.09 3.03 -4.96
CA PHE A 722 16.05 1.58 -4.76
C PHE A 722 14.79 0.97 -5.37
N MET A 723 13.61 1.61 -5.22
CA MET A 723 12.38 1.14 -5.88
C MET A 723 12.45 1.30 -7.41
N GLU A 724 13.10 2.34 -7.95
CA GLU A 724 13.32 2.46 -9.40
C GLU A 724 14.18 1.32 -9.97
N LYS A 725 15.22 0.90 -9.23
CA LYS A 725 16.20 -0.12 -9.66
C LYS A 725 15.82 -1.56 -9.30
N PHE A 726 15.12 -1.77 -8.20
CA PHE A 726 14.86 -3.08 -7.59
C PHE A 726 13.43 -3.24 -7.07
N GLY A 727 12.57 -2.22 -7.24
CA GLY A 727 11.22 -2.16 -6.66
C GLY A 727 10.17 -3.01 -7.37
N GLY A 728 10.37 -4.32 -7.34
CA GLY A 728 9.26 -5.20 -7.02
C GLY A 728 9.45 -5.61 -5.57
N ILE A 729 8.48 -5.37 -4.69
CA ILE A 729 8.38 -6.19 -3.48
C ILE A 729 7.99 -7.58 -3.98
N ILE A 730 8.99 -8.36 -4.36
CA ILE A 730 8.85 -9.68 -4.97
C ILE A 730 8.61 -10.66 -3.82
N LYS A 731 7.40 -11.22 -3.74
CA LYS A 731 7.22 -12.50 -3.06
C LYS A 731 7.36 -13.59 -4.11
N VAL A 732 8.48 -14.31 -4.07
CA VAL A 732 8.63 -15.57 -4.80
C VAL A 732 7.87 -16.63 -3.99
N ARG A 733 6.95 -17.36 -4.61
CA ARG A 733 6.30 -18.54 -4.01
C ARG A 733 7.07 -19.81 -4.34
#